data_AF-A0A812MGW2-F1
#
_entry.id   AF-A0A812MGW2-F1
#
_cell.length_a   1.000
_cell.length_b   1.000
_cell.length_c   1.000
_cell.angle_alpha   90.00
_cell.angle_beta   90.00
_cell.angle_gamma   90.00
#
_symmetry.space_group_name_H-M   'P 1'
#
loop_
_entity.id
_entity.type
_entity.pdbx_description
1 polymer ?
#
loop_
_entity_poly.entity_id
_entity_poly.type
_entity_poly.pdbx_seq_one_letter_code
_entity_poly.pdbx_strand_id
1 'polypeptide(L)'
;MENLMRTFPERSFDVTNWIEACIGLPLCLLTRKTLDLEGEEAVLRTRNCCCSCTQRRPYAQLTLLEERSLCFGTCAAINSDLAPMNDKNEGGIVPGCGCSRSLVQEIVQELNLRKDGRGKIAQVRQQKFMLDKIGKLALQVPMLLKHFGVTYPPEEATLQRVFAQATPVVRPLSEVAVTQQLHDFETNQYDVTCCCESLLCTTKLLELAPDEAVLTTRQYITGSVVTSRVPYANIESVDSVQSCACLSQLEAGELTKPPGRQGHMPIQPGFGCSRSLVEAIRADLQARVDVRGNLGQIKQLEQMMHRFDDFATEFALILDKLGADASYPPLQETMRQLYGDQAPSTIPVGTHSLPSRVFDTAAYNVRNDVLNCCCLALTCGIAGCTSHSLTLESEQAVERISNNCMSSIDRKPYAQLRAVDEEICCCCHGVNGWFPGWCGDTRTVQEIAAELQARKVGRGNIAQIRNQENTMVKAVDIRSDVLLKQQGLQYPPSQEAMTAMYGVQPPLLPSATAEAGQGIHASASEQMPTRNFDITSMFERVFCCCQTTHLELNDEEAVFRRKSCCLKAVRREPYAQLGSVEPAQLCCGVCVNVHTDQNMVCPGCGCSHDKVREVATELQNRKVKRGNIAQIRQQENLMVEIIKLGIKADMLMHSEGVQYPPTQAKMMEAGDAFQVVGPRGRPHVIRCCS
;
A
#
# COMPACT_ATOMS: atom_id res chain seq x y z
N MET A 1 -15.40 13.30 -8.47
CA MET A 1 -14.08 13.58 -7.87
C MET A 1 -14.16 13.86 -6.37
N GLU A 2 -15.09 14.68 -5.89
CA GLU A 2 -15.19 15.05 -4.47
C GLU A 2 -15.29 13.84 -3.50
N ASN A 3 -15.96 12.76 -3.92
CA ASN A 3 -16.03 11.53 -3.13
C ASN A 3 -14.76 10.67 -3.17
N LEU A 4 -13.86 10.88 -4.15
CA LEU A 4 -12.63 10.09 -4.37
C LEU A 4 -11.37 10.83 -3.89
N MET A 5 -11.36 12.17 -3.90
CA MET A 5 -10.27 13.03 -3.43
C MET A 5 -10.81 13.97 -2.35
N ARG A 6 -11.40 13.39 -1.30
CA ARG A 6 -12.04 14.18 -0.26
C ARG A 6 -10.98 14.96 0.52
N THR A 7 -11.02 16.28 0.44
CA THR A 7 -10.22 17.14 1.29
C THR A 7 -10.88 17.22 2.67
N PHE A 8 -10.05 17.20 3.71
CA PHE A 8 -10.51 17.30 5.09
C PHE A 8 -9.93 18.58 5.70
N PRO A 9 -10.77 19.45 6.32
CA PRO A 9 -10.27 20.62 7.02
C PRO A 9 -9.44 20.18 8.23
N GLU A 10 -8.45 20.98 8.62
CA GLU A 10 -7.70 20.71 9.84
C GLU A 10 -8.62 20.80 11.07
N ARG A 11 -8.48 19.84 11.98
CA ARG A 11 -9.18 19.83 13.27
C ARG A 11 -8.19 19.50 14.38
N SER A 12 -8.34 20.12 15.55
CA SER A 12 -7.50 19.84 16.71
C SER A 12 -8.38 19.53 17.90
N PHE A 13 -8.05 18.46 18.60
CA PHE A 13 -8.74 18.00 19.81
C PHE A 13 -7.78 18.04 21.00
N ASP A 14 -8.24 18.62 22.12
CA ASP A 14 -7.54 18.43 23.39
C ASP A 14 -7.94 17.07 23.96
N VAL A 15 -6.96 16.16 24.00
CA VAL A 15 -7.15 14.78 24.47
C VAL A 15 -6.37 14.53 25.76
N THR A 16 -6.11 15.60 26.51
CA THR A 16 -5.42 15.54 27.80
C THR A 16 -6.22 14.75 28.81
N ASN A 17 -5.58 13.76 29.44
CA ASN A 17 -6.15 13.05 30.58
C ASN A 17 -5.79 13.81 31.89
N TRP A 18 -6.77 14.47 32.52
CA TRP A 18 -6.57 15.26 33.74
C TRP A 18 -6.12 14.41 34.93
N ILE A 19 -6.51 13.13 34.98
CA ILE A 19 -6.10 12.21 36.04
C ILE A 19 -4.60 11.90 35.91
N GLU A 20 -4.14 11.57 34.69
CA GLU A 20 -2.71 11.39 34.40
C GLU A 20 -1.92 12.68 34.66
N ALA A 21 -2.51 13.84 34.37
CA ALA A 21 -1.88 15.13 34.57
C ALA A 21 -1.69 15.51 36.06
N CYS A 22 -2.54 14.98 36.97
CA CYS A 22 -2.54 15.33 38.39
C CYS A 22 -1.85 14.31 39.32
N ILE A 23 -1.80 13.02 38.96
CA ILE A 23 -1.27 11.95 39.82
C ILE A 23 0.23 11.68 39.57
N GLY A 24 0.81 12.22 38.50
CA GLY A 24 2.25 12.15 38.24
C GLY A 24 3.09 12.82 39.34
N LEU A 25 4.35 12.38 39.50
CA LEU A 25 5.35 12.98 40.41
C LEU A 25 5.25 14.52 40.42
N PRO A 26 5.40 15.19 41.60
CA PRO A 26 5.19 16.64 41.74
C PRO A 26 6.07 17.53 40.85
N LEU A 27 7.09 16.98 40.18
CA LEU A 27 7.97 17.67 39.22
C LEU A 27 7.50 17.56 37.75
N CYS A 28 6.57 16.66 37.43
CA CYS A 28 6.07 16.39 36.06
C CYS A 28 4.58 16.73 35.88
N LEU A 29 3.99 17.45 36.83
CA LEU A 29 2.59 17.88 36.81
C LEU A 29 2.34 18.72 35.54
N LEU A 30 1.22 18.47 34.84
CA LEU A 30 0.82 19.09 33.55
C LEU A 30 1.31 18.36 32.29
N THR A 31 1.01 17.06 32.17
CA THR A 31 1.01 16.42 30.84
C THR A 31 -0.18 16.93 30.03
N ARG A 32 0.08 17.49 28.85
CA ARG A 32 -0.90 17.92 27.85
C ARG A 32 -0.79 17.03 26.62
N LYS A 33 -1.93 16.55 26.12
CA LYS A 33 -2.03 15.77 24.89
C LYS A 33 -2.96 16.46 23.90
N THR A 34 -2.50 16.72 22.68
CA THR A 34 -3.33 17.26 21.60
C THR A 34 -3.30 16.32 20.41
N LEU A 35 -4.47 16.06 19.82
CA LEU A 35 -4.63 15.27 18.61
C LEU A 35 -5.02 16.20 17.47
N ASP A 36 -4.08 16.47 16.58
CA ASP A 36 -4.30 17.27 15.38
C ASP A 36 -4.58 16.33 14.19
N LEU A 37 -5.71 16.53 13.52
CA LEU A 37 -6.11 15.83 12.33
C LEU A 37 -5.83 16.73 11.12
N GLU A 38 -4.67 16.53 10.50
CA GLU A 38 -4.22 17.25 9.30
C GLU A 38 -4.85 16.62 8.04
N GLY A 39 -4.59 17.17 6.85
CA GLY A 39 -5.24 16.71 5.61
C GLY A 39 -4.90 15.27 5.20
N GLU A 40 -3.68 14.79 5.52
CA GLU A 40 -3.14 13.49 5.07
C GLU A 40 -2.71 12.57 6.24
N GLU A 41 -2.55 13.13 7.45
CA GLU A 41 -2.08 12.39 8.62
C GLU A 41 -2.71 12.88 9.94
N ALA A 42 -2.70 11.99 10.93
CA ALA A 42 -3.06 12.31 12.30
C ALA A 42 -1.77 12.50 13.14
N VAL A 43 -1.77 13.53 13.98
CA VAL A 43 -0.62 13.97 14.77
C VAL A 43 -1.01 14.02 16.25
N LEU A 44 -0.46 13.09 17.04
CA LEU A 44 -0.62 13.09 18.50
C LEU A 44 0.60 13.74 19.14
N ARG A 45 0.42 14.91 19.75
CA ARG A 45 1.47 15.63 20.48
C ARG A 45 1.26 15.40 21.97
N THR A 46 2.29 14.92 22.66
CA THR A 46 2.32 14.82 24.12
C THR A 46 3.42 15.72 24.65
N ARG A 47 3.10 16.58 25.61
CA ARG A 47 4.06 17.48 26.25
C ARG A 47 3.85 17.43 27.75
N ASN A 48 4.93 17.35 28.50
CA ASN A 48 4.95 17.61 29.94
C ASN A 48 6.21 18.41 30.29
N CYS A 49 6.42 18.72 31.56
CA CYS A 49 7.58 19.51 32.01
C CYS A 49 8.94 18.91 31.62
N CYS A 50 9.01 17.59 31.40
CA CYS A 50 10.26 16.87 31.21
C CYS A 50 10.45 16.29 29.80
N CYS A 51 9.37 16.09 29.06
CA CYS A 51 9.35 15.34 27.81
C CYS A 51 8.34 15.97 26.84
N SER A 52 8.73 16.02 25.56
CA SER A 52 7.81 16.28 24.47
C SER A 52 7.99 15.19 23.41
N CYS A 53 6.92 14.56 22.99
CA CYS A 53 6.93 13.63 21.87
C CYS A 53 5.78 13.91 20.91
N THR A 54 6.03 13.68 19.63
CA THR A 54 5.04 13.80 18.57
C THR A 54 4.95 12.47 17.85
N GLN A 55 3.75 11.99 17.61
CA GLN A 55 3.49 10.82 16.79
C GLN A 55 2.69 11.20 15.55
N ARG A 56 3.27 10.98 14.37
CA ARG A 56 2.61 11.24 13.08
C ARG A 56 2.29 9.94 12.34
N ARG A 57 1.02 9.76 11.95
CA ARG A 57 0.55 8.60 11.19
C ARG A 57 -0.31 9.03 10.00
N PRO A 58 0.12 8.74 8.76
CA PRO A 58 -0.74 8.84 7.59
C PRO A 58 -2.01 8.00 7.78
N TYR A 59 -3.16 8.47 7.27
CA TYR A 59 -4.42 7.74 7.41
C TYR A 59 -4.38 6.34 6.77
N ALA A 60 -3.53 6.13 5.75
CA ALA A 60 -3.30 4.82 5.14
C ALA A 60 -2.54 3.81 6.04
N GLN A 61 -1.88 4.28 7.11
CA GLN A 61 -1.19 3.44 8.10
C GLN A 61 -2.03 3.16 9.35
N LEU A 62 -3.20 3.79 9.50
CA LEU A 62 -4.10 3.50 10.62
C LEU A 62 -4.85 2.20 10.29
N THR A 63 -4.43 1.10 10.90
CA THR A 63 -5.08 -0.22 10.80
C THR A 63 -6.13 -0.38 11.90
N LEU A 64 -5.80 0.03 13.12
CA LEU A 64 -6.63 -0.11 14.30
C LEU A 64 -7.25 1.23 14.69
N LEU A 65 -8.57 1.23 14.84
CA LEU A 65 -9.29 2.36 15.40
C LEU A 65 -10.57 1.87 16.07
N GLU A 66 -10.51 1.72 17.39
CA GLU A 66 -11.62 1.21 18.20
C GLU A 66 -11.97 2.19 19.32
N GLU A 67 -13.26 2.37 19.58
CA GLU A 67 -13.73 2.87 20.88
C GLU A 67 -13.63 1.71 21.89
N ARG A 68 -12.95 1.94 23.02
CA ARG A 68 -12.92 1.02 24.14
C ARG A 68 -13.48 1.63 25.40
N SER A 69 -14.33 0.86 26.07
CA SER A 69 -14.81 1.18 27.40
C SER A 69 -13.78 0.76 28.45
N LEU A 70 -13.41 1.68 29.32
CA LEU A 70 -12.55 1.49 30.49
C LEU A 70 -13.37 1.60 31.78
N CYS A 71 -12.78 1.19 32.91
CA CYS A 71 -13.36 1.36 34.25
C CYS A 71 -14.82 0.87 34.35
N PHE A 72 -15.09 -0.38 33.96
CA PHE A 72 -16.44 -0.97 33.97
C PHE A 72 -17.48 -0.19 33.14
N GLY A 73 -17.07 0.45 32.04
CA GLY A 73 -17.99 1.17 31.15
C GLY A 73 -18.16 2.66 31.46
N THR A 74 -17.53 3.16 32.53
CA THR A 74 -17.65 4.56 32.93
C THR A 74 -16.72 5.50 32.16
N CYS A 75 -15.62 4.97 31.64
CA CYS A 75 -14.63 5.72 30.86
C CYS A 75 -14.56 5.18 29.43
N ALA A 76 -14.18 6.03 28.49
CA ALA A 76 -13.97 5.70 27.08
C ALA A 76 -12.57 6.10 26.64
N ALA A 77 -11.98 5.29 25.79
CA ALA A 77 -10.65 5.47 25.23
C ALA A 77 -10.66 5.15 23.74
N ILE A 78 -9.75 5.78 23.00
CA ILE A 78 -9.46 5.47 21.61
C ILE A 78 -8.27 4.52 21.60
N ASN A 79 -8.47 3.32 21.07
CA ASN A 79 -7.40 2.38 20.79
C ASN A 79 -7.00 2.52 19.32
N SER A 80 -5.76 2.94 19.04
CA SER A 80 -5.29 3.16 17.67
C SER A 80 -3.77 2.97 17.53
N ASP A 81 -3.26 2.90 16.31
CA ASP A 81 -1.81 2.79 16.04
C ASP A 81 -0.98 4.02 16.50
N LEU A 82 -1.65 5.11 16.85
CA LEU A 82 -1.03 6.29 17.50
C LEU A 82 -0.82 6.09 19.01
N ALA A 83 -1.65 5.25 19.64
CA ALA A 83 -1.58 4.98 21.06
C ALA A 83 -2.27 3.62 21.32
N PRO A 84 -1.60 2.50 21.02
CA PRO A 84 -2.21 1.19 21.16
C PRO A 84 -2.46 0.88 22.64
N MET A 85 -3.56 0.19 22.92
CA MET A 85 -3.85 -0.35 24.24
C MET A 85 -3.28 -1.76 24.38
N ASN A 86 -2.65 -2.05 25.51
CA ASN A 86 -2.18 -3.39 25.82
C ASN A 86 -3.31 -4.29 26.38
N ASP A 87 -3.00 -5.56 26.64
CA ASP A 87 -3.95 -6.53 27.18
C ASP A 87 -4.50 -6.17 28.57
N LYS A 88 -3.81 -5.30 29.31
CA LYS A 88 -4.24 -4.77 30.61
C LYS A 88 -5.10 -3.51 30.47
N ASN A 89 -5.46 -3.11 29.25
CA ASN A 89 -6.13 -1.86 28.91
C ASN A 89 -5.35 -0.60 29.35
N GLU A 90 -4.02 -0.69 29.42
CA GLU A 90 -3.14 0.46 29.59
C GLU A 90 -2.79 1.02 28.21
N GLY A 91 -2.67 2.35 28.10
CA GLY A 91 -2.44 3.05 26.82
C GLY A 91 -3.70 3.71 26.29
N GLY A 92 -3.79 3.89 24.97
CA GLY A 92 -4.92 4.58 24.34
C GLY A 92 -4.87 6.11 24.48
N ILE A 93 -5.78 6.76 23.75
CA ILE A 93 -6.07 8.19 23.91
C ILE A 93 -7.31 8.32 24.79
N VAL A 94 -7.17 8.93 25.96
CA VAL A 94 -8.25 9.05 26.97
C VAL A 94 -8.52 10.54 27.23
N PRO A 95 -9.43 11.19 26.48
CA PRO A 95 -9.75 12.59 26.68
C PRO A 95 -10.42 12.84 28.04
N GLY A 96 -9.98 13.89 28.74
CA GLY A 96 -10.60 14.33 29.98
C GLY A 96 -10.27 13.42 31.17
N CYS A 97 -11.26 12.78 31.78
CA CYS A 97 -11.07 11.70 32.76
C CYS A 97 -11.51 10.35 32.20
N GLY A 98 -11.70 10.26 30.87
CA GLY A 98 -12.36 9.14 30.21
C GLY A 98 -13.88 9.25 30.17
N CYS A 99 -14.53 10.13 30.94
CA CYS A 99 -15.99 10.25 30.93
C CYS A 99 -16.58 10.97 29.70
N SER A 100 -15.75 11.52 28.82
CA SER A 100 -16.21 12.23 27.61
C SER A 100 -16.44 11.28 26.43
N ARG A 101 -17.37 10.33 26.58
CA ARG A 101 -17.67 9.32 25.56
C ARG A 101 -18.08 9.93 24.22
N SER A 102 -18.82 11.05 24.25
CA SER A 102 -19.20 11.79 23.04
C SER A 102 -17.98 12.31 22.26
N LEU A 103 -16.98 12.84 22.96
CA LEU A 103 -15.73 13.33 22.33
C LEU A 103 -14.92 12.17 21.75
N VAL A 104 -14.84 11.04 22.47
CA VAL A 104 -14.20 9.82 21.96
C VAL A 104 -14.90 9.34 20.68
N GLN A 105 -16.23 9.30 20.68
CA GLN A 105 -17.04 8.92 19.51
C GLN A 105 -16.85 9.88 18.33
N GLU A 106 -16.84 11.19 18.59
CA GLU A 106 -16.58 12.20 17.56
C GLU A 106 -15.21 12.00 16.93
N ILE A 107 -14.15 11.81 17.75
CA ILE A 107 -12.80 11.60 17.25
C ILE A 107 -12.70 10.29 16.45
N VAL A 108 -13.26 9.19 16.96
CA VAL A 108 -13.28 7.89 16.25
C VAL A 108 -14.05 7.99 14.94
N GLN A 109 -15.17 8.70 14.91
CA GLN A 109 -15.95 8.93 13.70
C GLN A 109 -15.16 9.75 12.68
N GLU A 110 -14.54 10.85 13.10
CA GLU A 110 -13.73 11.71 12.22
C GLU A 110 -12.51 10.97 11.67
N LEU A 111 -11.79 10.21 12.51
CA LEU A 111 -10.67 9.39 12.09
C LEU A 111 -11.08 8.29 11.10
N ASN A 112 -12.24 7.63 11.31
CA ASN A 112 -12.77 6.65 10.35
C ASN A 112 -13.13 7.32 9.03
N LEU A 113 -13.79 8.48 9.04
CA LEU A 113 -14.11 9.22 7.82
C LEU A 113 -12.86 9.57 7.00
N ARG A 114 -11.77 9.95 7.69
CA ARG A 114 -10.48 10.23 7.04
C ARG A 114 -9.77 8.97 6.57
N LYS A 115 -9.83 7.88 7.34
CA LYS A 115 -9.34 6.55 6.93
C LYS A 115 -10.04 6.07 5.66
N ASP A 116 -11.36 6.29 5.56
CA ASP A 116 -12.15 5.89 4.39
C ASP A 116 -11.89 6.79 3.17
N GLY A 117 -11.61 8.08 3.40
CA GLY A 117 -11.40 9.08 2.35
C GLY A 117 -9.95 9.25 1.87
N ARG A 118 -8.95 8.90 2.70
CA ARG A 118 -7.51 9.04 2.41
C ARG A 118 -6.67 7.81 2.75
N GLY A 119 -7.26 6.77 3.35
CA GLY A 119 -6.56 5.52 3.66
C GLY A 119 -6.57 4.54 2.50
N LYS A 120 -6.25 3.27 2.78
CA LYS A 120 -6.13 2.24 1.74
C LYS A 120 -7.43 1.94 1.00
N ILE A 121 -8.59 2.11 1.64
CA ILE A 121 -9.90 1.95 0.99
C ILE A 121 -10.07 3.00 -0.13
N ALA A 122 -9.71 4.25 0.14
CA ALA A 122 -9.74 5.30 -0.87
C ALA A 122 -8.83 4.98 -2.05
N GLN A 123 -7.61 4.50 -1.80
CA GLN A 123 -6.67 4.10 -2.85
C GLN A 123 -7.24 2.99 -3.75
N VAL A 124 -7.86 1.96 -3.16
CA VAL A 124 -8.51 0.88 -3.93
C VAL A 124 -9.66 1.43 -4.79
N ARG A 125 -10.47 2.34 -4.25
CA ARG A 125 -11.58 2.98 -5.00
C ARG A 125 -11.06 3.86 -6.13
N GLN A 126 -9.99 4.62 -5.90
CA GLN A 126 -9.31 5.41 -6.92
C GLN A 126 -8.75 4.52 -8.03
N GLN A 127 -8.08 3.40 -7.69
CA GLN A 127 -7.58 2.43 -8.67
C GLN A 127 -8.71 1.80 -9.49
N LYS A 128 -9.82 1.38 -8.86
CA LYS A 128 -11.00 0.88 -9.57
C LYS A 128 -11.55 1.93 -10.54
N PHE A 129 -11.63 3.19 -10.12
CA PHE A 129 -12.08 4.28 -10.98
C PHE A 129 -11.12 4.52 -12.16
N MET A 130 -9.81 4.52 -11.92
CA MET A 130 -8.80 4.65 -12.97
C MET A 130 -8.90 3.51 -14.00
N LEU A 131 -9.06 2.27 -13.54
CA LEU A 131 -9.25 1.10 -14.40
C LEU A 131 -10.53 1.19 -15.24
N ASP A 132 -11.65 1.67 -14.68
CA ASP A 132 -12.89 1.91 -15.43
C ASP A 132 -12.67 2.93 -16.57
N LYS A 133 -11.98 4.04 -16.28
CA LYS A 133 -11.66 5.05 -17.30
C LYS A 133 -10.70 4.55 -18.35
N ILE A 134 -9.68 3.80 -17.95
CA ILE A 134 -8.76 3.14 -18.88
C ILE A 134 -9.50 2.10 -19.73
N GLY A 135 -10.45 1.35 -19.15
CA GLY A 135 -11.30 0.42 -19.89
C GLY A 135 -12.13 1.12 -20.96
N LYS A 136 -12.72 2.29 -20.64
CA LYS A 136 -13.38 3.14 -21.63
C LYS A 136 -12.42 3.59 -22.74
N LEU A 137 -11.23 4.09 -22.39
CA LEU A 137 -10.22 4.51 -23.36
C LEU A 137 -9.76 3.35 -24.25
N ALA A 138 -9.62 2.15 -23.69
CA ALA A 138 -9.26 0.93 -24.41
C ALA A 138 -10.29 0.50 -25.47
N LEU A 139 -11.52 1.04 -25.40
CA LEU A 139 -12.52 0.89 -26.44
C LEU A 139 -12.52 2.05 -27.43
N GLN A 140 -12.22 3.27 -26.98
CA GLN A 140 -12.24 4.48 -27.81
C GLN A 140 -11.04 4.57 -28.75
N VAL A 141 -9.83 4.31 -28.26
CA VAL A 141 -8.61 4.45 -29.07
C VAL A 141 -8.63 3.52 -30.30
N PRO A 142 -9.06 2.25 -30.19
CA PRO A 142 -9.23 1.39 -31.37
C PRO A 142 -10.24 1.91 -32.40
N MET A 143 -11.31 2.58 -31.94
CA MET A 143 -12.26 3.22 -32.85
C MET A 143 -11.62 4.39 -33.60
N LEU A 144 -10.79 5.19 -32.91
CA LEU A 144 -10.01 6.27 -33.55
C LEU A 144 -9.00 5.71 -34.55
N LEU A 145 -8.27 4.64 -34.21
CA LEU A 145 -7.36 3.96 -35.14
C LEU A 145 -8.07 3.54 -36.43
N LYS A 146 -9.25 2.90 -36.30
CA LYS A 146 -10.08 2.50 -37.45
C LYS A 146 -10.53 3.73 -38.26
N HIS A 147 -10.98 4.79 -37.59
CA HIS A 147 -11.44 6.02 -38.23
C HIS A 147 -10.35 6.72 -39.04
N PHE A 148 -9.14 6.83 -38.49
CA PHE A 148 -7.98 7.42 -39.18
C PHE A 148 -7.34 6.47 -40.21
N GLY A 149 -7.86 5.26 -40.39
CA GLY A 149 -7.34 4.28 -41.35
C GLY A 149 -5.95 3.78 -40.99
N VAL A 150 -5.68 3.60 -39.70
CA VAL A 150 -4.45 3.00 -39.19
C VAL A 150 -4.60 1.47 -39.23
N THR A 151 -3.69 0.79 -39.91
CA THR A 151 -3.64 -0.67 -39.92
C THR A 151 -3.13 -1.18 -38.58
N TYR A 152 -3.87 -2.09 -37.95
CA TYR A 152 -3.49 -2.70 -36.68
C TYR A 152 -3.68 -4.23 -36.72
N PRO A 153 -2.69 -5.04 -36.29
CA PRO A 153 -1.35 -4.62 -35.84
C PRO A 153 -0.56 -3.93 -36.97
N PRO A 154 0.29 -2.96 -36.64
CA PRO A 154 1.10 -2.24 -37.63
C PRO A 154 2.15 -3.17 -38.23
N GLU A 155 2.52 -2.92 -39.48
CA GLU A 155 3.63 -3.61 -40.13
C GLU A 155 4.97 -3.30 -39.43
N GLU A 156 5.90 -4.25 -39.46
CA GLU A 156 7.22 -4.10 -38.82
C GLU A 156 7.99 -2.86 -39.32
N ALA A 157 7.86 -2.53 -40.62
CA ALA A 157 8.45 -1.32 -41.20
C ALA A 157 7.88 -0.03 -40.60
N THR A 158 6.57 -0.02 -40.28
CA THR A 158 5.93 1.13 -39.60
C THR A 158 6.44 1.25 -38.18
N LEU A 159 6.56 0.13 -37.46
CA LEU A 159 7.09 0.12 -36.10
C LEU A 159 8.54 0.62 -36.03
N GLN A 160 9.41 0.15 -36.94
CA GLN A 160 10.80 0.59 -37.00
C GLN A 160 10.91 2.09 -37.35
N ARG A 161 10.03 2.60 -38.22
CA ARG A 161 9.99 4.03 -38.56
C ARG A 161 9.55 4.89 -37.37
N VAL A 162 8.46 4.52 -36.70
CA VAL A 162 7.85 5.34 -35.63
C VAL A 162 8.63 5.24 -34.33
N PHE A 163 9.20 4.07 -34.01
CA PHE A 163 9.84 3.77 -32.73
C PHE A 163 11.33 3.44 -32.85
N ALA A 164 12.05 4.12 -33.74
CA ALA A 164 13.43 3.84 -34.17
C ALA A 164 14.45 3.38 -33.09
N GLN A 165 14.26 3.74 -31.82
CA GLN A 165 15.14 3.37 -30.71
C GLN A 165 14.71 2.10 -29.94
N ALA A 166 13.41 1.80 -29.89
CA ALA A 166 12.85 0.68 -29.14
C ALA A 166 11.46 0.30 -29.66
N THR A 167 11.39 -0.76 -30.47
CA THR A 167 10.12 -1.28 -30.99
C THR A 167 9.25 -1.83 -29.85
N PRO A 168 8.04 -1.29 -29.62
CA PRO A 168 7.15 -1.81 -28.59
C PRO A 168 6.58 -3.17 -29.00
N VAL A 169 6.25 -3.99 -28.01
CA VAL A 169 5.50 -5.23 -28.22
C VAL A 169 4.03 -4.88 -28.44
N VAL A 170 3.54 -5.05 -29.67
CA VAL A 170 2.15 -4.76 -30.01
C VAL A 170 1.28 -5.98 -29.74
N ARG A 171 0.22 -5.81 -28.94
CA ARG A 171 -0.77 -6.86 -28.66
C ARG A 171 -1.97 -6.72 -29.58
N PRO A 172 -2.66 -7.82 -29.98
CA PRO A 172 -3.89 -7.73 -30.76
C PRO A 172 -4.96 -6.87 -30.08
N LEU A 173 -5.73 -6.08 -30.86
CA LEU A 173 -6.80 -5.25 -30.30
C LEU A 173 -7.85 -6.05 -29.52
N SER A 174 -8.08 -7.31 -29.87
CA SER A 174 -8.95 -8.21 -29.11
C SER A 174 -8.45 -8.45 -27.68
N GLU A 175 -7.13 -8.50 -27.46
CA GLU A 175 -6.52 -8.60 -26.13
C GLU A 175 -6.48 -7.21 -25.44
N VAL A 176 -6.38 -6.15 -26.24
CA VAL A 176 -6.40 -4.76 -25.73
C VAL A 176 -7.78 -4.33 -25.23
N ALA A 177 -8.85 -4.76 -25.92
CA ALA A 177 -10.23 -4.40 -25.59
C ALA A 177 -10.82 -5.20 -24.43
N VAL A 178 -10.18 -6.29 -23.98
CA VAL A 178 -10.66 -7.05 -22.81
C VAL A 178 -10.52 -6.19 -21.56
N THR A 179 -11.67 -5.68 -21.11
CA THR A 179 -11.81 -5.06 -19.80
C THR A 179 -12.11 -6.16 -18.80
N GLN A 180 -11.14 -6.51 -17.97
CA GLN A 180 -11.40 -7.41 -16.86
C GLN A 180 -12.26 -6.67 -15.84
N GLN A 181 -13.54 -6.99 -15.77
CA GLN A 181 -14.39 -6.45 -14.72
C GLN A 181 -13.87 -6.94 -13.37
N LEU A 182 -13.57 -6.00 -12.49
CA LEU A 182 -13.24 -6.32 -11.11
C LEU A 182 -14.47 -6.97 -10.46
N HIS A 183 -14.23 -8.09 -9.78
CA HIS A 183 -15.30 -8.77 -9.07
C HIS A 183 -15.83 -7.86 -7.95
N ASP A 184 -17.13 -7.61 -7.99
CA ASP A 184 -17.83 -6.91 -6.94
C ASP A 184 -18.34 -7.94 -5.92
N PHE A 185 -18.01 -7.70 -4.66
CA PHE A 185 -18.36 -8.60 -3.57
C PHE A 185 -19.58 -8.05 -2.83
N GLU A 186 -20.53 -8.94 -2.51
CA GLU A 186 -21.63 -8.63 -1.61
C GLU A 186 -21.16 -8.64 -0.15
N THR A 187 -21.99 -8.16 0.77
CA THR A 187 -21.70 -8.22 2.20
C THR A 187 -22.14 -9.56 2.76
N ASN A 188 -21.20 -10.34 3.29
CA ASN A 188 -21.48 -11.63 3.94
C ASN A 188 -21.28 -11.51 5.45
N GLN A 189 -22.15 -12.13 6.24
CA GLN A 189 -22.05 -12.14 7.70
C GLN A 189 -21.89 -13.57 8.23
N TYR A 190 -20.98 -13.74 9.18
CA TYR A 190 -20.65 -15.01 9.81
C TYR A 190 -20.68 -14.86 11.32
N ASP A 191 -21.47 -15.70 12.00
CA ASP A 191 -21.33 -15.85 13.45
C ASP A 191 -20.08 -16.67 13.74
N VAL A 192 -19.12 -16.01 14.39
CA VAL A 192 -17.81 -16.58 14.71
C VAL A 192 -17.60 -16.72 16.22
N THR A 193 -18.70 -16.72 16.98
CA THR A 193 -18.67 -16.87 18.44
C THR A 193 -18.14 -18.25 18.83
N CYS A 194 -17.13 -18.29 19.70
CA CYS A 194 -16.72 -19.56 20.34
C CYS A 194 -17.81 -20.03 21.30
N CYS A 195 -18.09 -21.33 21.38
CA CYS A 195 -19.02 -21.89 22.38
C CYS A 195 -18.61 -21.51 23.81
N CYS A 196 -17.31 -21.42 24.06
CA CYS A 196 -16.73 -20.95 25.31
C CYS A 196 -17.06 -19.48 25.62
N GLU A 197 -17.10 -18.64 24.59
CA GLU A 197 -17.46 -17.22 24.68
C GLU A 197 -18.95 -17.06 24.92
N SER A 198 -19.80 -17.91 24.30
CA SER A 198 -21.25 -17.92 24.56
C SER A 198 -21.56 -18.18 26.05
N LEU A 199 -20.82 -19.10 26.69
CA LEU A 199 -20.93 -19.36 28.14
C LEU A 199 -20.53 -18.14 28.99
N LEU A 200 -19.65 -17.30 28.48
CA LEU A 200 -19.23 -16.03 29.09
C LEU A 200 -20.03 -14.83 28.57
N CYS A 201 -21.20 -15.08 27.97
CA CYS A 201 -22.09 -14.07 27.40
C CYS A 201 -21.34 -13.11 26.45
N THR A 202 -20.46 -13.66 25.63
CA THR A 202 -19.72 -12.95 24.59
C THR A 202 -20.13 -13.50 23.22
N THR A 203 -20.42 -12.62 22.27
CA THR A 203 -20.74 -12.98 20.88
C THR A 203 -19.80 -12.25 19.93
N LYS A 204 -19.37 -12.93 18.87
CA LYS A 204 -18.53 -12.37 17.81
C LYS A 204 -19.21 -12.53 16.45
N LEU A 205 -19.36 -11.42 15.74
CA LEU A 205 -19.89 -11.38 14.38
C LEU A 205 -18.80 -10.87 13.44
N LEU A 206 -18.48 -11.65 12.42
CA LEU A 206 -17.59 -11.24 11.34
C LEU A 206 -18.43 -10.85 10.13
N GLU A 207 -18.35 -9.58 9.73
CA GLU A 207 -18.93 -9.09 8.49
C GLU A 207 -17.82 -8.88 7.46
N LEU A 208 -17.91 -9.54 6.31
CA LEU A 208 -17.06 -9.35 5.15
C LEU A 208 -17.78 -8.38 4.19
N ALA A 209 -17.54 -7.09 4.38
CA ALA A 209 -18.07 -6.03 3.51
C ALA A 209 -17.28 -5.96 2.19
N PRO A 210 -17.66 -5.14 1.19
CA PRO A 210 -16.97 -5.12 -0.10
C PRO A 210 -15.49 -4.68 -0.03
N ASP A 211 -15.15 -3.77 0.88
CA ASP A 211 -13.83 -3.14 0.97
C ASP A 211 -13.04 -3.49 2.26
N GLU A 212 -13.71 -3.99 3.30
CA GLU A 212 -13.10 -4.30 4.60
C GLU A 212 -13.77 -5.47 5.33
N ALA A 213 -13.02 -6.10 6.23
CA ALA A 213 -13.54 -7.04 7.22
C ALA A 213 -13.86 -6.31 8.54
N VAL A 214 -15.03 -6.56 9.09
CA VAL A 214 -15.51 -5.96 10.34
C VAL A 214 -15.77 -7.05 11.36
N LEU A 215 -14.98 -7.10 12.43
CA LEU A 215 -15.18 -8.02 13.54
C LEU A 215 -15.81 -7.29 14.73
N THR A 216 -17.07 -7.61 15.02
CA THR A 216 -17.79 -7.05 16.16
C THR A 216 -17.85 -8.06 17.30
N THR A 217 -17.24 -7.72 18.43
CA THR A 217 -17.32 -8.48 19.68
C THR A 217 -18.25 -7.76 20.64
N ARG A 218 -19.31 -8.44 21.10
CA ARG A 218 -20.24 -7.94 22.12
C ARG A 218 -20.13 -8.77 23.38
N GLN A 219 -20.02 -8.14 24.54
CA GLN A 219 -20.05 -8.81 25.83
C GLN A 219 -21.27 -8.31 26.61
N TYR A 220 -22.26 -9.18 26.82
CA TYR A 220 -23.56 -8.79 27.39
C TYR A 220 -23.46 -8.43 28.88
N ILE A 221 -22.54 -9.04 29.63
CA ILE A 221 -22.37 -8.77 31.07
C ILE A 221 -21.91 -7.33 31.31
N THR A 222 -20.98 -6.84 30.50
CA THR A 222 -20.41 -5.50 30.61
C THR A 222 -21.11 -4.48 29.72
N GLY A 223 -21.97 -4.94 28.80
CA GLY A 223 -22.56 -4.12 27.74
C GLY A 223 -21.51 -3.58 26.74
N SER A 224 -20.28 -4.09 26.77
CA SER A 224 -19.22 -3.60 25.88
C SER A 224 -19.41 -4.13 24.46
N VAL A 225 -19.22 -3.23 23.49
CA VAL A 225 -19.19 -3.55 22.07
C VAL A 225 -17.87 -3.03 21.53
N VAL A 226 -17.07 -3.93 20.98
CA VAL A 226 -15.79 -3.60 20.32
C VAL A 226 -15.93 -3.98 18.86
N THR A 227 -15.75 -3.01 17.97
CA THR A 227 -15.79 -3.22 16.52
C THR A 227 -14.42 -2.93 15.94
N SER A 228 -13.78 -3.95 15.40
CA SER A 228 -12.51 -3.85 14.67
C SER A 228 -12.80 -3.82 13.18
N ARG A 229 -12.19 -2.87 12.45
CA ARG A 229 -12.39 -2.66 11.01
C ARG A 229 -11.06 -2.71 10.28
N VAL A 230 -10.84 -3.76 9.49
CA VAL A 230 -9.58 -4.02 8.81
C VAL A 230 -9.80 -4.06 7.29
N PRO A 231 -9.26 -3.08 6.54
CA PRO A 231 -9.25 -3.14 5.07
C PRO A 231 -8.53 -4.39 4.57
N TYR A 232 -8.99 -4.99 3.47
CA TYR A 232 -8.36 -6.20 2.91
C TYR A 232 -6.88 -6.00 2.54
N ALA A 233 -6.48 -4.77 2.20
CA ALA A 233 -5.09 -4.38 1.97
C ALA A 233 -4.17 -4.43 3.22
N ASN A 234 -4.73 -4.63 4.40
CA ASN A 234 -3.99 -4.82 5.66
C ASN A 234 -3.94 -6.28 6.12
N ILE A 235 -4.65 -7.18 5.43
CA ILE A 235 -4.61 -8.60 5.73
C ILE A 235 -3.45 -9.22 4.93
N GLU A 236 -2.46 -9.76 5.63
CA GLU A 236 -1.25 -10.31 5.00
C GLU A 236 -1.49 -11.70 4.40
N SER A 237 -2.20 -12.53 5.15
CA SER A 237 -2.59 -13.87 4.75
C SER A 237 -3.93 -14.26 5.37
N VAL A 238 -4.50 -15.34 4.85
CA VAL A 238 -5.73 -15.96 5.33
C VAL A 238 -5.50 -17.46 5.43
N ASP A 239 -5.02 -17.90 6.58
CA ASP A 239 -4.52 -19.27 6.78
C ASP A 239 -5.41 -20.03 7.75
N SER A 240 -5.77 -21.27 7.40
CA SER A 240 -6.37 -22.20 8.36
C SER A 240 -5.27 -22.91 9.15
N VAL A 241 -5.32 -22.76 10.47
CA VAL A 241 -4.40 -23.39 11.42
C VAL A 241 -5.13 -24.54 12.10
N GLN A 242 -4.48 -25.70 12.13
CA GLN A 242 -4.97 -26.86 12.86
C GLN A 242 -4.24 -26.97 14.19
N SER A 243 -4.92 -26.61 15.29
CA SER A 243 -4.32 -26.67 16.63
C SER A 243 -4.42 -28.05 17.28
N CYS A 244 -5.41 -28.87 16.87
CA CYS A 244 -5.49 -30.30 17.20
C CYS A 244 -6.37 -31.06 16.19
N ALA A 245 -6.50 -32.38 16.32
CA ALA A 245 -7.21 -33.26 15.37
C ALA A 245 -8.64 -32.82 15.00
N CYS A 246 -9.33 -32.07 15.85
CA CYS A 246 -10.71 -31.60 15.67
C CYS A 246 -10.86 -30.08 15.68
N LEU A 247 -9.79 -29.30 15.88
CA LEU A 247 -9.84 -27.84 15.99
C LEU A 247 -9.25 -27.17 14.75
N SER A 248 -10.11 -26.56 13.94
CA SER A 248 -9.75 -25.64 12.86
C SER A 248 -9.92 -24.20 13.32
N GLN A 249 -8.89 -23.39 13.12
CA GLN A 249 -8.87 -21.98 13.46
C GLN A 249 -8.48 -21.19 12.21
N LEU A 250 -8.94 -19.94 12.12
CA LEU A 250 -8.58 -19.05 11.03
C LEU A 250 -7.68 -17.92 11.56
N GLU A 251 -6.51 -17.77 10.96
CA GLU A 251 -5.63 -16.62 11.13
C GLU A 251 -5.72 -15.71 9.91
N ALA A 252 -5.85 -14.40 10.14
CA ALA A 252 -6.06 -13.41 9.09
C ALA A 252 -5.31 -12.09 9.37
N GLY A 253 -3.99 -12.16 9.54
CA GLY A 253 -3.14 -10.97 9.78
C GLY A 253 -3.66 -10.09 10.93
N GLU A 254 -3.73 -8.78 10.68
CA GLU A 254 -4.20 -7.74 11.62
C GLU A 254 -5.64 -7.97 12.14
N LEU A 255 -6.50 -8.68 11.39
CA LEU A 255 -7.86 -9.03 11.86
C LEU A 255 -7.82 -9.96 13.07
N THR A 256 -6.81 -10.83 13.13
CA THR A 256 -6.60 -11.79 14.23
C THR A 256 -5.43 -11.43 15.14
N LYS A 257 -4.65 -10.39 14.79
CA LYS A 257 -3.49 -9.91 15.55
C LYS A 257 -3.58 -8.38 15.72
N PRO A 258 -4.55 -7.86 16.48
CA PRO A 258 -4.69 -6.42 16.63
C PRO A 258 -3.46 -5.82 17.31
N PRO A 259 -3.02 -4.61 16.91
CA PRO A 259 -1.84 -3.98 17.48
C PRO A 259 -1.96 -3.78 18.99
N GLY A 260 -0.85 -4.00 19.70
CA GLY A 260 -0.79 -3.92 21.16
C GLY A 260 -1.04 -5.25 21.90
N ARG A 261 -1.49 -6.29 21.20
CA ARG A 261 -1.60 -7.66 21.76
C ARG A 261 -0.42 -8.54 21.33
N GLN A 262 0.17 -9.27 22.27
CA GLN A 262 1.23 -10.23 21.96
C GLN A 262 0.68 -11.56 21.44
N GLY A 263 -0.59 -11.87 21.71
CA GLY A 263 -1.24 -13.11 21.31
C GLY A 263 -2.10 -12.98 20.06
N HIS A 264 -2.06 -14.00 19.21
CA HIS A 264 -3.05 -14.17 18.15
C HIS A 264 -4.41 -14.47 18.77
N MET A 265 -5.46 -13.84 18.26
CA MET A 265 -6.86 -14.18 18.53
C MET A 265 -7.47 -14.75 17.25
N PRO A 266 -7.18 -16.02 16.94
CA PRO A 266 -7.70 -16.66 15.75
C PRO A 266 -9.23 -16.77 15.83
N ILE A 267 -9.86 -16.75 14.66
CA ILE A 267 -11.31 -16.90 14.51
C ILE A 267 -11.65 -18.39 14.65
N GLN A 268 -12.46 -18.72 15.66
CA GLN A 268 -12.82 -20.10 16.02
C GLN A 268 -14.33 -20.23 16.26
N PRO A 269 -15.15 -20.34 15.20
CA PRO A 269 -16.58 -20.53 15.35
C PRO A 269 -16.91 -21.84 16.10
N GLY A 270 -17.79 -21.74 17.10
CA GLY A 270 -18.24 -22.88 17.90
C GLY A 270 -17.14 -23.46 18.79
N PHE A 271 -16.90 -24.78 18.71
CA PHE A 271 -15.78 -25.44 19.37
C PHE A 271 -14.55 -25.55 18.46
N GLY A 272 -14.45 -24.84 17.33
CA GLY A 272 -13.42 -25.12 16.32
C GLY A 272 -13.66 -26.40 15.50
N CYS A 273 -14.71 -27.16 15.81
CA CYS A 273 -15.12 -28.36 15.07
C CYS A 273 -15.87 -28.06 13.75
N SER A 274 -16.28 -26.80 13.52
CA SER A 274 -16.98 -26.40 12.30
C SER A 274 -16.01 -26.13 11.15
N ARG A 275 -15.26 -27.15 10.74
CA ARG A 275 -14.25 -27.05 9.69
C ARG A 275 -14.82 -26.47 8.39
N SER A 276 -16.05 -26.81 8.03
CA SER A 276 -16.73 -26.29 6.84
C SER A 276 -16.97 -24.78 6.93
N LEU A 277 -17.38 -24.26 8.09
CA LEU A 277 -17.57 -22.82 8.28
C LEU A 277 -16.24 -22.07 8.27
N VAL A 278 -15.22 -22.60 8.94
CA VAL A 278 -13.86 -22.01 8.91
C VAL A 278 -13.33 -21.94 7.48
N GLU A 279 -13.46 -23.02 6.71
CA GLU A 279 -13.03 -23.04 5.30
C GLU A 279 -13.89 -22.13 4.40
N ALA A 280 -15.19 -22.00 4.66
CA ALA A 280 -16.05 -21.06 3.93
C ALA A 280 -15.63 -19.61 4.18
N ILE A 281 -15.38 -19.23 5.45
CA ILE A 281 -14.87 -17.90 5.81
C ILE A 281 -13.48 -17.69 5.19
N ARG A 282 -12.58 -18.67 5.28
CA ARG A 282 -11.24 -18.62 4.69
C ARG A 282 -11.30 -18.37 3.19
N ALA A 283 -12.15 -19.10 2.47
CA ALA A 283 -12.28 -18.99 1.02
C ALA A 283 -12.84 -17.62 0.60
N ASP A 284 -13.91 -17.13 1.25
CA ASP A 284 -14.47 -15.80 0.95
C ASP A 284 -13.46 -14.68 1.28
N LEU A 285 -12.84 -14.73 2.46
CA LEU A 285 -11.86 -13.75 2.89
C LEU A 285 -10.62 -13.75 1.98
N GLN A 286 -10.10 -14.92 1.60
CA GLN A 286 -8.98 -15.03 0.66
C GLN A 286 -9.34 -14.47 -0.72
N ALA A 287 -10.52 -14.78 -1.27
CA ALA A 287 -10.95 -14.24 -2.55
C ALA A 287 -10.99 -12.71 -2.55
N ARG A 288 -11.43 -12.09 -1.44
CA ARG A 288 -11.42 -10.64 -1.26
C ARG A 288 -10.01 -10.09 -1.13
N VAL A 289 -9.13 -10.74 -0.36
CA VAL A 289 -7.72 -10.35 -0.23
C VAL A 289 -6.97 -10.48 -1.57
N ASP A 290 -7.26 -11.48 -2.39
CA ASP A 290 -6.63 -11.63 -3.70
C ASP A 290 -6.99 -10.49 -4.67
N VAL A 291 -8.22 -9.97 -4.59
CA VAL A 291 -8.71 -8.89 -5.46
C VAL A 291 -8.42 -7.50 -4.89
N ARG A 292 -8.61 -7.30 -3.58
CA ARG A 292 -8.58 -5.99 -2.89
C ARG A 292 -7.35 -5.79 -2.02
N GLY A 293 -6.61 -6.85 -1.73
CA GLY A 293 -5.35 -6.80 -0.99
C GLY A 293 -4.21 -6.19 -1.80
N ASN A 294 -3.02 -6.07 -1.20
CA ASN A 294 -1.87 -5.42 -1.85
C ASN A 294 -1.46 -6.10 -3.17
N LEU A 295 -1.56 -7.43 -3.23
CA LEU A 295 -1.26 -8.20 -4.43
C LEU A 295 -2.26 -7.90 -5.56
N GLY A 296 -3.54 -7.79 -5.24
CA GLY A 296 -4.58 -7.35 -6.18
C GLY A 296 -4.33 -5.94 -6.70
N GLN A 297 -3.95 -5.00 -5.82
CA GLN A 297 -3.59 -3.63 -6.21
C GLN A 297 -2.37 -3.56 -7.13
N ILE A 298 -1.33 -4.35 -6.85
CA ILE A 298 -0.14 -4.42 -7.71
C ILE A 298 -0.52 -4.93 -9.10
N LYS A 299 -1.29 -6.02 -9.19
CA LYS A 299 -1.77 -6.55 -10.48
C LYS A 299 -2.63 -5.55 -11.25
N GLN A 300 -3.50 -4.83 -10.56
CA GLN A 300 -4.32 -3.77 -11.14
C GLN A 300 -3.44 -2.62 -11.69
N LEU A 301 -2.41 -2.22 -10.95
CA LEU A 301 -1.45 -1.21 -11.41
C LEU A 301 -0.63 -1.69 -12.61
N GLU A 302 -0.15 -2.93 -12.60
CA GLU A 302 0.54 -3.54 -13.75
C GLU A 302 -0.37 -3.57 -14.99
N GLN A 303 -1.65 -3.90 -14.82
CA GLN A 303 -2.63 -3.86 -15.89
C GLN A 303 -2.82 -2.43 -16.44
N MET A 304 -2.90 -1.42 -15.57
CA MET A 304 -2.96 -0.01 -15.99
C MET A 304 -1.71 0.37 -16.78
N MET A 305 -0.52 0.02 -16.30
CA MET A 305 0.75 0.29 -16.98
C MET A 305 0.79 -0.30 -18.39
N HIS A 306 0.42 -1.58 -18.51
CA HIS A 306 0.34 -2.25 -19.80
C HIS A 306 -0.61 -1.55 -20.77
N ARG A 307 -1.75 -1.03 -20.28
CA ARG A 307 -2.68 -0.24 -21.09
C ARG A 307 -2.11 1.11 -21.50
N PHE A 308 -1.38 1.79 -20.62
CA PHE A 308 -0.69 3.02 -20.99
C PHE A 308 0.40 2.81 -22.03
N ASP A 309 1.10 1.67 -21.98
CA ASP A 309 2.06 1.28 -23.01
C ASP A 309 1.36 1.05 -24.35
N ASP A 310 0.21 0.37 -24.36
CA ASP A 310 -0.63 0.23 -25.55
C ASP A 310 -1.03 1.61 -26.10
N PHE A 311 -1.59 2.48 -25.26
CA PHE A 311 -2.00 3.82 -25.67
C PHE A 311 -0.84 4.64 -26.22
N ALA A 312 0.32 4.60 -25.57
CA ALA A 312 1.51 5.28 -26.06
C ALA A 312 1.85 4.81 -27.49
N THR A 313 1.79 3.51 -27.76
CA THR A 313 1.99 2.98 -29.12
C THR A 313 0.89 3.44 -30.08
N GLU A 314 -0.38 3.27 -29.70
CA GLU A 314 -1.54 3.55 -30.54
C GLU A 314 -1.63 5.03 -30.94
N PHE A 315 -1.47 5.96 -29.99
CA PHE A 315 -1.48 7.40 -30.29
C PHE A 315 -0.32 7.82 -31.19
N ALA A 316 0.85 7.19 -31.07
CA ALA A 316 1.97 7.47 -31.98
C ALA A 316 1.67 7.04 -33.42
N LEU A 317 0.97 5.92 -33.60
CA LEU A 317 0.54 5.46 -34.93
C LEU A 317 -0.49 6.40 -35.55
N ILE A 318 -1.42 6.94 -34.75
CA ILE A 318 -2.38 7.96 -35.21
C ILE A 318 -1.64 9.23 -35.65
N LEU A 319 -0.69 9.71 -34.82
CA LEU A 319 0.12 10.88 -35.13
C LEU A 319 0.91 10.72 -36.43
N ASP A 320 1.60 9.58 -36.61
CA ASP A 320 2.33 9.26 -37.83
C ASP A 320 1.40 9.24 -39.05
N LYS A 321 0.22 8.65 -38.92
CA LYS A 321 -0.79 8.62 -39.99
C LYS A 321 -1.28 10.01 -40.41
N LEU A 322 -1.38 10.93 -39.44
CA LEU A 322 -1.78 12.32 -39.65
C LEU A 322 -0.61 13.22 -40.10
N GLY A 323 0.61 12.68 -40.20
CA GLY A 323 1.81 13.46 -40.52
C GLY A 323 2.23 14.44 -39.41
N ALA A 324 1.80 14.19 -38.18
CA ALA A 324 2.17 14.95 -37.00
C ALA A 324 3.42 14.34 -36.32
N ASP A 325 3.98 15.07 -35.36
CA ASP A 325 5.15 14.61 -34.61
C ASP A 325 4.83 13.41 -33.71
N ALA A 326 5.21 12.21 -34.15
CA ALA A 326 5.02 10.95 -33.43
C ALA A 326 6.14 10.65 -32.40
N SER A 327 7.19 11.49 -32.36
CA SER A 327 8.33 11.27 -31.46
C SER A 327 7.92 11.38 -29.98
N TYR A 328 8.66 10.69 -29.11
CA TYR A 328 8.49 10.83 -27.67
C TYR A 328 9.84 10.93 -26.96
N PRO A 329 10.10 12.02 -26.22
CA PRO A 329 9.27 13.24 -26.14
C PRO A 329 9.10 13.91 -27.52
N PRO A 330 8.02 14.68 -27.77
CA PRO A 330 7.91 15.47 -28.99
C PRO A 330 9.07 16.45 -29.14
N LEU A 331 9.34 16.86 -30.38
CA LEU A 331 10.38 17.84 -30.69
C LEU A 331 10.12 19.15 -29.92
N GLN A 332 11.19 19.81 -29.48
CA GLN A 332 11.08 21.06 -28.72
C GLN A 332 10.30 22.15 -29.48
N GLU A 333 10.36 22.13 -30.82
CA GLU A 333 9.55 23.01 -31.67
C GLU A 333 8.06 22.72 -31.51
N THR A 334 7.64 21.45 -31.62
CA THR A 334 6.27 20.99 -31.35
C THR A 334 5.81 21.41 -29.95
N MET A 335 6.67 21.23 -28.94
CA MET A 335 6.38 21.62 -27.56
C MET A 335 6.19 23.13 -27.40
N ARG A 336 7.06 23.95 -28.00
CA ARG A 336 6.91 25.43 -28.00
C ARG A 336 5.67 25.88 -28.75
N GLN A 337 5.30 25.19 -29.82
CA GLN A 337 4.08 25.48 -30.54
C GLN A 337 2.84 25.17 -29.68
N LEU A 338 2.87 24.13 -28.84
CA LEU A 338 1.75 23.75 -27.97
C LEU A 338 1.65 24.64 -26.73
N TYR A 339 2.77 24.89 -26.05
CA TYR A 339 2.81 25.50 -24.72
C TYR A 339 3.43 26.90 -24.67
N GLY A 340 3.88 27.43 -25.81
CA GLY A 340 4.58 28.71 -25.91
C GLY A 340 5.99 28.67 -25.31
N ASP A 341 6.49 29.83 -24.88
CA ASP A 341 7.83 29.98 -24.28
C ASP A 341 7.97 29.28 -22.92
N GLN A 342 6.85 28.86 -22.31
CA GLN A 342 6.80 28.10 -21.06
C GLN A 342 6.83 26.58 -21.28
N ALA A 343 7.10 26.11 -22.50
CA ALA A 343 7.20 24.69 -22.79
C ALA A 343 8.20 23.98 -21.86
N PRO A 344 7.83 22.83 -21.25
CA PRO A 344 8.74 22.11 -20.36
C PRO A 344 10.04 21.76 -21.09
N SER A 345 11.17 22.09 -20.48
CA SER A 345 12.50 22.03 -21.11
C SER A 345 13.03 20.61 -21.29
N THR A 346 12.52 19.65 -20.49
CA THR A 346 12.81 18.22 -20.61
C THR A 346 11.71 17.42 -19.90
N ILE A 347 11.10 16.46 -20.56
CA ILE A 347 10.37 15.39 -19.85
C ILE A 347 11.44 14.57 -19.13
N PRO A 348 11.41 14.43 -17.79
CA PRO A 348 12.37 13.61 -17.09
C PRO A 348 12.33 12.19 -17.66
N VAL A 349 13.44 11.73 -18.24
CA VAL A 349 13.61 10.33 -18.61
C VAL A 349 13.47 9.53 -17.32
N GLY A 350 12.57 8.54 -17.31
CA GLY A 350 12.29 7.73 -16.13
C GLY A 350 13.59 7.22 -15.51
N THR A 351 13.94 7.75 -14.35
CA THR A 351 15.16 7.41 -13.59
C THR A 351 15.12 5.97 -13.09
N HIS A 352 13.93 5.37 -13.03
CA HIS A 352 13.67 4.01 -12.57
C HIS A 352 13.19 3.13 -13.74
N SER A 353 14.06 2.90 -14.73
CA SER A 353 13.72 2.21 -15.98
C SER A 353 13.29 0.74 -15.85
N LEU A 354 13.49 0.11 -14.69
CA LEU A 354 13.19 -1.31 -14.51
C LEU A 354 11.80 -1.49 -13.87
N PRO A 355 10.82 -2.03 -14.62
CA PRO A 355 9.51 -2.38 -14.08
C PRO A 355 9.62 -3.51 -13.04
N SER A 356 8.49 -3.83 -12.40
CA SER A 356 8.38 -5.02 -11.55
C SER A 356 8.99 -6.25 -12.23
N ARG A 357 9.88 -6.95 -11.52
CA ARG A 357 10.61 -8.10 -12.05
C ARG A 357 9.89 -9.38 -11.65
N VAL A 358 9.69 -10.29 -12.59
CA VAL A 358 9.24 -11.66 -12.27
C VAL A 358 10.41 -12.45 -11.70
N PHE A 359 10.16 -13.15 -10.60
CA PHE A 359 11.14 -14.01 -9.94
C PHE A 359 10.69 -15.46 -10.02
N ASP A 360 11.63 -16.36 -10.32
CA ASP A 360 11.41 -17.81 -10.28
C ASP A 360 11.06 -18.26 -8.86
N THR A 361 10.57 -19.48 -8.68
CA THR A 361 10.32 -20.00 -7.31
C THR A 361 11.61 -20.56 -6.73
N ALA A 362 11.99 -20.10 -5.53
CA ALA A 362 13.10 -20.67 -4.76
C ALA A 362 12.58 -21.33 -3.48
N ALA A 363 13.21 -22.42 -3.06
CA ALA A 363 12.83 -23.15 -1.86
C ALA A 363 14.05 -23.39 -0.97
N TYR A 364 13.89 -23.06 0.31
CA TYR A 364 14.92 -23.18 1.33
C TYR A 364 14.42 -24.06 2.48
N ASN A 365 15.33 -24.86 3.02
CA ASN A 365 15.13 -25.50 4.31
C ASN A 365 15.61 -24.52 5.39
N VAL A 366 14.66 -23.95 6.13
CA VAL A 366 14.94 -22.98 7.20
C VAL A 366 14.82 -23.60 8.60
N ARG A 367 14.77 -24.92 8.67
CA ARG A 367 14.71 -25.66 9.93
C ARG A 367 15.93 -25.37 10.78
N ASN A 368 15.66 -24.87 11.99
CA ASN A 368 16.66 -24.78 13.05
C ASN A 368 16.80 -26.15 13.72
N ASP A 369 17.92 -26.83 13.48
CA ASP A 369 18.13 -28.19 13.96
C ASP A 369 18.21 -28.26 15.51
N VAL A 370 18.68 -27.19 16.16
CA VAL A 370 18.75 -27.11 17.63
C VAL A 370 17.35 -27.04 18.23
N LEU A 371 16.50 -26.14 17.73
CA LEU A 371 15.10 -26.03 18.17
C LEU A 371 14.34 -27.33 17.91
N ASN A 372 14.60 -27.98 16.77
CA ASN A 372 13.98 -29.26 16.44
C ASN A 372 14.40 -30.37 17.41
N CYS A 373 15.69 -30.48 17.74
CA CYS A 373 16.18 -31.42 18.76
C CYS A 373 15.57 -31.16 20.13
N CYS A 374 15.49 -29.89 20.56
CA CYS A 374 14.85 -29.51 21.82
C CYS A 374 13.36 -29.87 21.82
N CYS A 375 12.63 -29.59 20.75
CA CYS A 375 11.21 -29.93 20.61
C CYS A 375 10.98 -31.45 20.68
N LEU A 376 11.80 -32.23 19.98
CA LEU A 376 11.75 -33.68 20.02
C LEU A 376 11.97 -34.22 21.45
N ALA A 377 12.97 -33.68 22.16
CA ALA A 377 13.27 -34.09 23.53
C ALA A 377 12.17 -33.70 24.53
N LEU A 378 11.69 -32.45 24.46
CA LEU A 378 10.67 -31.91 25.37
C LEU A 378 9.30 -32.57 25.20
N THR A 379 8.99 -33.05 23.99
CA THR A 379 7.73 -33.75 23.70
C THR A 379 7.86 -35.27 23.83
N CYS A 380 9.00 -35.78 24.33
CA CYS A 380 9.30 -37.21 24.39
C CYS A 380 9.08 -37.93 23.05
N GLY A 381 9.37 -37.24 21.93
CA GLY A 381 9.19 -37.76 20.58
C GLY A 381 7.77 -37.67 20.00
N ILE A 382 6.77 -37.24 20.79
CA ILE A 382 5.36 -37.21 20.37
C ILE A 382 5.16 -36.23 19.20
N ALA A 383 5.75 -35.04 19.28
CA ALA A 383 5.66 -34.07 18.18
C ALA A 383 6.45 -34.51 16.93
N GLY A 384 7.39 -35.44 17.08
CA GLY A 384 8.29 -35.86 16.01
C GLY A 384 9.24 -34.76 15.55
N CYS A 385 9.88 -34.98 14.41
CA CYS A 385 10.74 -33.98 13.77
C CYS A 385 9.89 -32.92 13.09
N THR A 386 10.09 -31.66 13.47
CA THR A 386 9.48 -30.50 12.80
C THR A 386 10.15 -30.27 11.45
N SER A 387 9.37 -30.21 10.39
CA SER A 387 9.79 -29.67 9.10
C SER A 387 9.50 -28.17 9.08
N HIS A 388 10.45 -27.40 8.53
CA HIS A 388 10.33 -25.95 8.44
C HIS A 388 10.97 -25.49 7.14
N SER A 389 10.14 -25.05 6.19
CA SER A 389 10.59 -24.63 4.87
C SER A 389 10.10 -23.23 4.54
N LEU A 390 10.90 -22.52 3.74
CA LEU A 390 10.60 -21.20 3.22
C LEU A 390 10.62 -21.30 1.69
N THR A 391 9.46 -21.06 1.06
CA THR A 391 9.35 -20.97 -0.39
C THR A 391 9.17 -19.53 -0.79
N LEU A 392 10.14 -18.97 -1.51
CA LEU A 392 10.03 -17.65 -2.11
C LEU A 392 9.34 -17.80 -3.47
N GLU A 393 8.02 -17.65 -3.48
CA GLU A 393 7.19 -17.60 -4.68
C GLU A 393 7.34 -16.22 -5.37
N SER A 394 6.78 -16.04 -6.57
CA SER A 394 6.95 -14.78 -7.32
C SER A 394 6.40 -13.55 -6.56
N GLU A 395 5.30 -13.70 -5.82
CA GLU A 395 4.61 -12.59 -5.15
C GLU A 395 4.75 -12.56 -3.62
N GLN A 396 5.14 -13.69 -3.01
CA GLN A 396 5.10 -13.86 -1.56
C GLN A 396 6.14 -14.85 -1.07
N ALA A 397 6.55 -14.68 0.18
CA ALA A 397 7.26 -15.69 0.94
C ALA A 397 6.25 -16.62 1.63
N VAL A 398 6.41 -17.93 1.49
CA VAL A 398 5.55 -18.94 2.10
C VAL A 398 6.36 -19.78 3.06
N GLU A 399 6.11 -19.59 4.34
CA GLU A 399 6.68 -20.37 5.42
C GLU A 399 5.76 -21.55 5.74
N ARG A 400 6.31 -22.75 5.78
CA ARG A 400 5.57 -23.96 6.16
C ARG A 400 6.28 -24.60 7.34
N ILE A 401 5.53 -24.77 8.43
CA ILE A 401 5.98 -25.46 9.63
C ILE A 401 5.04 -26.64 9.83
N SER A 402 5.58 -27.86 9.94
CA SER A 402 4.74 -29.01 10.26
C SER A 402 5.46 -30.05 11.09
N ASN A 403 4.73 -30.69 11.98
CA ASN A 403 5.16 -31.83 12.76
C ASN A 403 3.96 -32.76 12.99
N ASN A 404 4.10 -33.80 13.82
CA ASN A 404 3.00 -34.76 14.03
C ASN A 404 1.77 -34.15 14.73
N CYS A 405 1.93 -33.01 15.40
CA CYS A 405 0.89 -32.40 16.23
C CYS A 405 0.32 -31.10 15.64
N MET A 406 1.04 -30.44 14.74
CA MET A 406 0.63 -29.16 14.17
C MET A 406 1.12 -29.00 12.73
N SER A 407 0.34 -28.28 11.94
CA SER A 407 0.77 -27.71 10.67
C SER A 407 0.34 -26.26 10.61
N SER A 408 1.25 -25.43 10.11
CA SER A 408 1.04 -24.01 9.89
C SER A 408 1.64 -23.63 8.55
N ILE A 409 0.90 -22.82 7.80
CA ILE A 409 1.38 -22.17 6.60
C ILE A 409 1.20 -20.68 6.88
N ASP A 410 2.26 -19.90 6.70
CA ASP A 410 2.23 -18.45 6.83
C ASP A 410 2.67 -17.85 5.49
N ARG A 411 1.86 -16.95 4.95
CA ARG A 411 2.10 -16.31 3.65
C ARG A 411 2.35 -14.82 3.86
N LYS A 412 3.47 -14.32 3.33
CA LYS A 412 3.84 -12.90 3.46
C LYS A 412 4.12 -12.31 2.09
N PRO A 413 3.19 -11.53 1.54
CA PRO A 413 3.43 -10.75 0.33
C PRO A 413 4.64 -9.81 0.50
N TYR A 414 5.47 -9.67 -0.55
CA TYR A 414 6.69 -8.83 -0.45
C TYR A 414 6.38 -7.35 -0.19
N ALA A 415 5.18 -6.88 -0.55
CA ALA A 415 4.69 -5.54 -0.25
C ALA A 415 4.49 -5.28 1.26
N GLN A 416 4.21 -6.32 2.03
CA GLN A 416 4.02 -6.25 3.49
C GLN A 416 5.28 -6.61 4.28
N LEU A 417 6.35 -7.01 3.60
CA LEU A 417 7.62 -7.31 4.25
C LEU A 417 8.23 -6.03 4.84
N ARG A 418 8.05 -5.81 6.15
CA ARG A 418 8.46 -4.58 6.86
C ARG A 418 9.95 -4.31 6.73
N ALA A 419 10.75 -5.33 7.03
CA ALA A 419 12.20 -5.26 6.92
C ALA A 419 12.76 -6.58 6.38
N VAL A 420 13.97 -6.48 5.82
CA VAL A 420 14.85 -7.63 5.68
C VAL A 420 15.95 -7.43 6.72
N ASP A 421 15.85 -8.21 7.79
CA ASP A 421 16.70 -8.19 8.97
C ASP A 421 17.64 -9.38 8.91
N GLU A 422 18.88 -9.13 8.51
CA GLU A 422 19.97 -10.11 8.59
C GLU A 422 20.61 -9.99 9.97
N GLU A 423 20.67 -11.09 10.72
CA GLU A 423 21.30 -11.18 12.03
C GLU A 423 22.38 -12.26 12.03
N ILE A 424 23.62 -11.86 12.24
CA ILE A 424 24.78 -12.75 12.34
C ILE A 424 25.40 -12.56 13.72
N CYS A 425 25.15 -13.53 14.61
CA CYS A 425 25.79 -13.69 15.91
C CYS A 425 26.90 -14.77 15.82
N CYS A 426 27.93 -14.72 16.68
CA CYS A 426 29.08 -15.64 16.71
C CYS A 426 28.77 -17.13 16.51
N CYS A 427 27.57 -17.56 16.91
CA CYS A 427 27.10 -18.93 16.79
C CYS A 427 25.65 -19.04 16.30
N CYS A 428 25.04 -17.97 15.78
CA CYS A 428 23.64 -18.00 15.31
C CYS A 428 23.50 -17.05 14.12
N HIS A 429 23.12 -17.56 12.95
CA HIS A 429 22.82 -16.75 11.78
C HIS A 429 21.34 -16.88 11.41
N GLY A 430 20.67 -15.76 11.20
CA GLY A 430 19.27 -15.77 10.78
C GLY A 430 18.87 -14.57 9.95
N VAL A 431 17.72 -14.70 9.31
CA VAL A 431 17.09 -13.62 8.54
C VAL A 431 15.61 -13.58 8.88
N ASN A 432 15.08 -12.43 9.31
CA ASN A 432 13.68 -12.26 9.74
C ASN A 432 13.17 -13.36 10.71
N GLY A 433 14.04 -13.88 11.57
CA GLY A 433 13.73 -14.95 12.52
C GLY A 433 13.87 -16.39 11.97
N TRP A 434 14.27 -16.57 10.71
CA TRP A 434 14.61 -17.88 10.14
C TRP A 434 16.08 -18.22 10.36
N PHE A 435 16.38 -19.39 10.93
CA PHE A 435 17.74 -19.82 11.30
C PHE A 435 18.06 -21.20 10.66
N PRO A 436 18.43 -21.25 9.37
CA PRO A 436 18.60 -22.51 8.63
C PRO A 436 19.77 -23.37 9.16
N GLY A 437 19.50 -24.63 9.49
CA GLY A 437 20.51 -25.62 9.89
C GLY A 437 20.87 -25.57 11.39
N TRP A 438 22.08 -26.04 11.71
CA TRP A 438 22.62 -25.94 13.06
C TRP A 438 23.19 -24.54 13.23
N CYS A 439 22.52 -23.70 14.03
CA CYS A 439 23.03 -22.36 14.31
C CYS A 439 23.08 -21.40 13.09
N GLY A 440 22.39 -21.69 11.98
CA GLY A 440 22.31 -20.80 10.82
C GLY A 440 23.51 -20.93 9.87
N ASP A 441 23.35 -21.56 8.71
CA ASP A 441 24.38 -21.51 7.67
C ASP A 441 24.50 -20.08 7.11
N THR A 442 25.65 -19.44 7.32
CA THR A 442 25.86 -18.03 6.96
C THR A 442 25.59 -17.78 5.48
N ARG A 443 26.01 -18.70 4.61
CA ARG A 443 25.81 -18.58 3.16
C ARG A 443 24.33 -18.64 2.81
N THR A 444 23.61 -19.64 3.31
CA THR A 444 22.16 -19.77 3.11
C THR A 444 21.40 -18.55 3.63
N VAL A 445 21.75 -18.02 4.81
CA VAL A 445 21.13 -16.80 5.36
C VAL A 445 21.36 -15.59 4.46
N GLN A 446 22.58 -15.39 3.97
CA GLN A 446 22.91 -14.29 3.05
C GLN A 446 22.21 -14.43 1.70
N GLU A 447 22.11 -15.65 1.17
CA GLU A 447 21.36 -15.95 -0.06
C GLU A 447 19.87 -15.62 0.13
N ILE A 448 19.24 -16.09 1.22
CA ILE A 448 17.83 -15.78 1.53
C ILE A 448 17.63 -14.27 1.72
N ALA A 449 18.50 -13.58 2.46
CA ALA A 449 18.40 -12.15 2.71
C ALA A 449 18.53 -11.33 1.41
N ALA A 450 19.51 -11.67 0.55
CA ALA A 450 19.69 -11.02 -0.73
C ALA A 450 18.47 -11.22 -1.65
N GLU A 451 17.92 -12.43 -1.68
CA GLU A 451 16.77 -12.75 -2.52
C GLU A 451 15.49 -12.09 -2.01
N LEU A 452 15.22 -12.12 -0.70
CA LEU A 452 14.11 -11.40 -0.08
C LEU A 452 14.20 -9.90 -0.36
N GLN A 453 15.38 -9.30 -0.26
CA GLN A 453 15.57 -7.88 -0.56
C GLN A 453 15.32 -7.60 -2.05
N ALA A 454 15.82 -8.44 -2.95
CA ALA A 454 15.58 -8.28 -4.39
C ALA A 454 14.08 -8.36 -4.73
N ARG A 455 13.36 -9.32 -4.13
CA ARG A 455 11.91 -9.49 -4.31
C ARG A 455 11.11 -8.36 -3.66
N LYS A 456 11.51 -7.89 -2.49
CA LYS A 456 10.93 -6.70 -1.84
C LYS A 456 11.06 -5.44 -2.71
N VAL A 457 12.22 -5.22 -3.32
CA VAL A 457 12.45 -4.08 -4.23
C VAL A 457 11.70 -4.28 -5.55
N GLY A 458 11.64 -5.50 -6.08
CA GLY A 458 11.07 -5.81 -7.40
C GLY A 458 9.58 -6.10 -7.45
N ARG A 459 8.95 -6.45 -6.32
CA ARG A 459 7.50 -6.77 -6.20
C ARG A 459 6.82 -6.11 -4.99
N GLY A 460 7.55 -5.43 -4.11
CA GLY A 460 6.98 -4.76 -2.94
C GLY A 460 6.55 -3.30 -3.20
N ASN A 461 6.37 -2.52 -2.12
CA ASN A 461 5.92 -1.12 -2.20
C ASN A 461 6.85 -0.21 -3.03
N ILE A 462 8.15 -0.52 -3.05
CA ILE A 462 9.13 0.22 -3.87
C ILE A 462 8.83 0.02 -5.36
N ALA A 463 8.56 -1.22 -5.78
CA ALA A 463 8.17 -1.51 -7.16
C ALA A 463 6.87 -0.79 -7.54
N GLN A 464 5.91 -0.72 -6.62
CA GLN A 464 4.64 -0.02 -6.85
C GLN A 464 4.85 1.48 -7.11
N ILE A 465 5.72 2.14 -6.33
CA ILE A 465 6.07 3.56 -6.52
C ILE A 465 6.72 3.74 -7.89
N ARG A 466 7.75 2.95 -8.20
CA ARG A 466 8.44 3.02 -9.50
C ARG A 466 7.51 2.80 -10.68
N ASN A 467 6.57 1.87 -10.54
CA ASN A 467 5.54 1.58 -11.53
C ASN A 467 4.61 2.79 -11.73
N GLN A 468 4.17 3.45 -10.66
CA GLN A 468 3.38 4.68 -10.72
C GLN A 468 4.16 5.80 -11.41
N GLU A 469 5.41 6.03 -11.00
CA GLU A 469 6.29 7.05 -11.60
C GLU A 469 6.51 6.81 -13.09
N ASN A 470 6.81 5.57 -13.48
CA ASN A 470 6.98 5.20 -14.89
C ASN A 470 5.70 5.41 -15.71
N THR A 471 4.52 5.16 -15.10
CA THR A 471 3.24 5.42 -15.77
C THR A 471 3.05 6.90 -16.02
N MET A 472 3.37 7.73 -15.03
CA MET A 472 3.25 9.19 -15.12
C MET A 472 4.23 9.79 -16.13
N VAL A 473 5.47 9.26 -16.20
CA VAL A 473 6.51 9.72 -17.14
C VAL A 473 6.17 9.38 -18.58
N LYS A 474 5.39 8.32 -18.84
CA LYS A 474 4.93 7.92 -20.18
C LYS A 474 3.73 8.72 -20.68
N ALA A 475 3.44 9.88 -20.08
CA ALA A 475 2.25 10.70 -20.30
C ALA A 475 1.84 10.79 -21.78
N VAL A 476 0.89 9.94 -22.13
CA VAL A 476 0.09 9.97 -23.36
C VAL A 476 -0.59 11.34 -23.54
N ASP A 477 -0.74 12.08 -22.43
CA ASP A 477 -1.33 13.40 -22.37
C ASP A 477 -0.76 14.36 -23.42
N ILE A 478 0.57 14.44 -23.56
CA ILE A 478 1.21 15.35 -24.53
C ILE A 478 0.91 14.94 -25.97
N ARG A 479 0.94 13.63 -26.28
CA ARG A 479 0.60 13.14 -27.62
C ARG A 479 -0.86 13.43 -27.97
N SER A 480 -1.75 13.32 -26.99
CA SER A 480 -3.15 13.70 -27.18
C SER A 480 -3.32 15.22 -27.41
N ASP A 481 -2.48 16.07 -26.81
CA ASP A 481 -2.47 17.51 -27.11
C ASP A 481 -2.00 17.84 -28.51
N VAL A 482 -0.95 17.14 -28.99
CA VAL A 482 -0.51 17.26 -30.40
C VAL A 482 -1.66 16.91 -31.34
N LEU A 483 -2.38 15.81 -31.06
CA LEU A 483 -3.52 15.38 -31.88
C LEU A 483 -4.68 16.38 -31.86
N LEU A 484 -5.06 16.87 -30.68
CA LEU A 484 -6.12 17.88 -30.56
C LEU A 484 -5.76 19.14 -31.35
N LYS A 485 -4.52 19.63 -31.22
CA LYS A 485 -4.05 20.80 -31.96
C LYS A 485 -4.07 20.56 -33.47
N GLN A 486 -3.65 19.38 -33.93
CA GLN A 486 -3.69 19.02 -35.35
C GLN A 486 -5.12 19.03 -35.90
N GLN A 487 -6.10 18.70 -35.08
CA GLN A 487 -7.53 18.76 -35.41
C GLN A 487 -8.17 20.14 -35.15
N GLY A 488 -7.39 21.15 -34.76
CA GLY A 488 -7.91 22.49 -34.46
C GLY A 488 -8.79 22.55 -33.20
N LEU A 489 -8.69 21.56 -32.31
CA LEU A 489 -9.43 21.50 -31.06
C LEU A 489 -8.63 22.16 -29.93
N GLN A 490 -9.31 23.02 -29.16
CA GLN A 490 -8.71 23.72 -28.03
C GLN A 490 -8.98 22.96 -26.72
N TYR A 491 -7.91 22.69 -25.95
CA TYR A 491 -7.97 22.17 -24.59
C TYR A 491 -7.41 23.21 -23.61
N PRO A 492 -8.01 23.41 -22.41
CA PRO A 492 -9.25 22.79 -21.92
C PRO A 492 -10.48 23.21 -22.73
N PRO A 493 -11.50 22.34 -22.87
CA PRO A 493 -12.72 22.65 -23.61
C PRO A 493 -13.54 23.75 -22.92
N SER A 494 -14.29 24.52 -23.70
CA SER A 494 -15.24 25.50 -23.15
C SER A 494 -16.36 24.80 -22.37
N GLN A 495 -16.99 25.51 -21.42
CA GLN A 495 -18.14 24.98 -20.68
C GLN A 495 -19.30 24.59 -21.62
N GLU A 496 -19.47 25.32 -22.72
CA GLU A 496 -20.44 25.00 -23.77
C GLU A 496 -20.10 23.67 -24.47
N ALA A 497 -18.84 23.47 -24.86
CA ALA A 497 -18.39 22.21 -25.46
C ALA A 497 -18.57 21.04 -24.49
N MET A 498 -18.25 21.23 -23.21
CA MET A 498 -18.48 20.25 -22.16
C MET A 498 -19.96 19.91 -22.00
N THR A 499 -20.83 20.93 -22.01
CA THR A 499 -22.29 20.74 -21.92
C THR A 499 -22.84 20.03 -23.15
N ALA A 500 -22.30 20.31 -24.34
CA ALA A 500 -22.68 19.62 -25.57
C ALA A 500 -22.29 18.13 -25.56
N MET A 501 -21.12 17.79 -25.00
CA MET A 501 -20.65 16.40 -24.92
C MET A 501 -21.32 15.58 -23.81
N TYR A 502 -21.52 16.17 -22.63
CA TYR A 502 -21.93 15.45 -21.42
C TYR A 502 -23.31 15.84 -20.87
N GLY A 503 -23.99 16.80 -21.49
CA GLY A 503 -25.29 17.30 -21.05
C GLY A 503 -25.21 18.35 -19.94
N VAL A 504 -26.32 18.55 -19.24
CA VAL A 504 -26.55 19.67 -18.30
C VAL A 504 -25.59 19.69 -17.11
N GLN A 505 -25.02 18.55 -16.73
CA GLN A 505 -24.05 18.43 -15.65
C GLN A 505 -22.76 17.79 -16.16
N PRO A 506 -21.91 18.56 -16.86
CA PRO A 506 -20.65 18.03 -17.35
C PRO A 506 -19.70 17.69 -16.19
N PRO A 507 -18.75 16.77 -16.40
CA PRO A 507 -17.69 16.53 -15.44
C PRO A 507 -16.91 17.83 -15.20
N LEU A 508 -16.67 18.15 -13.93
CA LEU A 508 -15.82 19.26 -13.54
C LEU A 508 -14.38 18.97 -13.97
N LEU A 509 -13.79 19.88 -14.73
CA LEU A 509 -12.36 19.84 -15.00
C LEU A 509 -11.59 20.08 -13.70
N PRO A 510 -10.39 19.49 -13.55
CA PRO A 510 -9.47 19.87 -12.47
C PRO A 510 -9.28 21.40 -12.49
N SER A 511 -9.26 22.04 -11.31
CA SER A 511 -9.05 23.48 -11.22
C SER A 511 -7.67 23.88 -11.76
N ALA A 512 -7.49 25.13 -12.21
CA ALA A 512 -6.17 25.63 -12.63
C ALA A 512 -5.08 25.50 -11.53
N THR A 513 -5.48 25.51 -10.26
CA THR A 513 -4.60 25.19 -9.12
C THR A 513 -4.26 23.69 -9.02
N ALA A 514 -5.14 22.79 -9.46
CA ALA A 514 -4.83 21.38 -9.65
C ALA A 514 -3.99 21.14 -10.92
N GLU A 515 -4.12 21.99 -11.96
CA GLU A 515 -3.23 22.03 -13.12
C GLU A 515 -1.80 22.45 -12.74
N ALA A 516 -1.63 23.29 -11.70
CA ALA A 516 -0.32 23.56 -11.08
C ALA A 516 0.32 22.33 -10.40
N GLY A 517 -0.39 21.18 -10.37
CA GLY A 517 0.16 19.85 -10.09
C GLY A 517 1.32 19.43 -11.00
N GLN A 518 1.56 20.18 -12.09
CA GLN A 518 2.82 20.15 -12.85
C GLN A 518 4.08 20.26 -11.96
N GLY A 519 4.03 20.97 -10.83
CA GLY A 519 5.14 21.00 -9.85
C GLY A 519 5.24 19.75 -8.96
N ILE A 520 4.15 19.01 -8.77
CA ILE A 520 4.07 17.88 -7.84
C ILE A 520 4.65 16.61 -8.50
N HIS A 521 4.43 16.41 -9.81
CA HIS A 521 4.98 15.26 -10.55
C HIS A 521 6.51 15.20 -10.52
N ALA A 522 7.19 16.34 -10.68
CA ALA A 522 8.66 16.37 -10.70
C ALA A 522 9.28 16.19 -9.30
N SER A 523 8.61 16.68 -8.25
CA SER A 523 9.14 16.62 -6.88
C SER A 523 9.03 15.22 -6.24
N ALA A 524 8.04 14.42 -6.65
CA ALA A 524 7.81 13.09 -6.11
C ALA A 524 8.78 12.02 -6.66
N SER A 525 9.32 12.25 -7.87
CA SER A 525 10.31 11.36 -8.53
C SER A 525 11.75 11.87 -8.40
N GLU A 526 11.99 12.86 -7.54
CA GLU A 526 13.33 13.41 -7.31
C GLU A 526 14.21 12.36 -6.61
N GLN A 527 15.31 11.97 -7.27
CA GLN A 527 16.30 11.09 -6.65
C GLN A 527 16.91 11.76 -5.42
N MET A 528 16.85 11.07 -4.28
CA MET A 528 17.39 11.59 -3.04
C MET A 528 18.81 11.07 -2.83
N PRO A 529 19.82 11.95 -2.63
CA PRO A 529 21.21 11.53 -2.50
C PRO A 529 21.41 10.66 -1.25
N THR A 530 22.28 9.66 -1.31
CA THR A 530 22.59 8.84 -0.13
C THR A 530 23.22 9.68 0.98
N ARG A 531 22.70 9.57 2.20
CA ARG A 531 23.26 10.20 3.40
C ARG A 531 23.64 9.15 4.43
N ASN A 532 24.77 9.36 5.10
CA ASN A 532 25.28 8.43 6.11
C ASN A 532 25.41 9.14 7.45
N PHE A 533 24.86 8.52 8.50
CA PHE A 533 24.90 9.01 9.86
C PHE A 533 25.51 7.94 10.78
N ASP A 534 26.46 8.36 11.63
CA ASP A 534 26.84 7.58 12.79
C ASP A 534 25.86 7.90 13.93
N ILE A 535 25.02 6.91 14.25
CA ILE A 535 23.96 7.04 15.25
C ILE A 535 24.29 6.22 16.51
N THR A 536 25.55 5.80 16.65
CA THR A 536 26.02 5.02 17.81
C THR A 536 25.76 5.78 19.10
N SER A 537 25.04 5.14 20.03
CA SER A 537 24.86 5.68 21.37
C SER A 537 26.13 5.48 22.22
N MET A 538 26.35 6.35 23.21
CA MET A 538 27.50 6.19 24.12
C MET A 538 27.41 4.88 24.91
N PHE A 539 26.19 4.45 25.27
CA PHE A 539 25.97 3.16 25.94
C PHE A 539 26.38 1.97 25.08
N GLU A 540 25.98 1.92 23.81
CA GLU A 540 26.40 0.86 22.88
C GLU A 540 27.93 0.81 22.75
N ARG A 541 28.57 1.98 22.65
CA ARG A 541 30.02 2.09 22.50
C ARG A 541 30.79 1.64 23.74
N VAL A 542 30.30 1.97 24.94
CA VAL A 542 31.02 1.74 26.21
C VAL A 542 30.69 0.39 26.84
N PHE A 543 29.43 -0.05 26.80
CA PHE A 543 28.96 -1.22 27.55
C PHE A 543 28.67 -2.45 26.69
N CYS A 544 28.46 -2.31 25.37
CA CYS A 544 28.13 -3.43 24.48
C CYS A 544 29.28 -3.78 23.52
N CYS A 545 30.45 -4.11 24.07
CA CYS A 545 31.60 -4.63 23.30
C CYS A 545 31.95 -3.80 22.05
N CYS A 546 32.03 -2.47 22.21
CA CYS A 546 32.33 -1.53 21.13
C CYS A 546 31.33 -1.61 19.97
N GLN A 547 30.04 -1.82 20.26
CA GLN A 547 28.99 -1.79 19.24
C GLN A 547 28.93 -0.42 18.56
N THR A 548 28.86 -0.43 17.23
CA THR A 548 28.61 0.72 16.39
C THR A 548 27.30 0.54 15.63
N THR A 549 26.56 1.63 15.49
CA THR A 549 25.28 1.67 14.77
C THR A 549 25.34 2.79 13.73
N HIS A 550 25.21 2.42 12.46
CA HIS A 550 25.19 3.35 11.33
C HIS A 550 23.83 3.36 10.66
N LEU A 551 23.37 4.55 10.27
CA LEU A 551 22.16 4.77 9.49
C LEU A 551 22.54 5.32 8.12
N GLU A 552 22.23 4.56 7.09
CA GLU A 552 22.42 4.93 5.69
C GLU A 552 21.03 5.19 5.07
N LEU A 553 20.75 6.44 4.71
CA LEU A 553 19.51 6.85 4.06
C LEU A 553 19.72 6.82 2.55
N ASN A 554 19.24 5.77 1.91
CA ASN A 554 19.23 5.62 0.46
C ASN A 554 17.96 6.23 -0.15
N ASP A 555 17.86 6.27 -1.47
CA ASP A 555 16.73 6.88 -2.18
C ASP A 555 15.37 6.28 -1.75
N GLU A 556 15.31 4.97 -1.52
CA GLU A 556 14.04 4.23 -1.30
C GLU A 556 13.86 3.67 0.13
N GLU A 557 14.96 3.50 0.86
CA GLU A 557 14.96 2.84 2.16
C GLU A 557 16.04 3.40 3.11
N ALA A 558 15.75 3.28 4.41
CA ALA A 558 16.69 3.47 5.49
C ALA A 558 17.36 2.13 5.81
N VAL A 559 18.70 2.12 5.85
CA VAL A 559 19.51 0.94 6.15
C VAL A 559 20.21 1.15 7.50
N PHE A 560 19.83 0.34 8.49
CA PHE A 560 20.43 0.32 9.81
C PHE A 560 21.47 -0.80 9.86
N ARG A 561 22.72 -0.45 10.13
CA ARG A 561 23.84 -1.41 10.26
C ARG A 561 24.35 -1.37 11.69
N ARG A 562 24.17 -2.47 12.42
CA ARG A 562 24.76 -2.66 13.76
C ARG A 562 25.93 -3.62 13.67
N LYS A 563 27.04 -3.27 14.29
CA LYS A 563 28.23 -4.11 14.33
C LYS A 563 28.84 -4.06 15.71
N SER A 564 29.06 -5.22 16.33
CA SER A 564 29.90 -5.39 17.52
C SER A 564 30.92 -6.50 17.26
N CYS A 565 31.72 -6.87 18.26
CA CYS A 565 32.62 -8.01 18.13
C CYS A 565 31.88 -9.34 17.89
N CYS A 566 30.62 -9.44 18.31
CA CYS A 566 29.85 -10.67 18.28
C CYS A 566 28.61 -10.62 17.40
N LEU A 567 28.19 -9.43 16.95
CA LEU A 567 26.96 -9.23 16.19
C LEU A 567 27.24 -8.41 14.94
N LYS A 568 26.74 -8.85 13.80
CA LYS A 568 26.50 -8.02 12.62
C LYS A 568 25.01 -8.11 12.31
N ALA A 569 24.32 -6.98 12.33
CA ALA A 569 22.94 -6.92 11.92
C ALA A 569 22.76 -5.84 10.84
N VAL A 570 22.03 -6.19 9.79
CA VAL A 570 21.65 -5.25 8.73
C VAL A 570 20.14 -5.30 8.60
N ARG A 571 19.52 -4.14 8.72
CA ARG A 571 18.07 -3.96 8.67
C ARG A 571 17.72 -2.92 7.63
N ARG A 572 16.79 -3.26 6.73
CA ARG A 572 16.39 -2.42 5.60
C ARG A 572 14.90 -2.09 5.65
N GLU A 573 14.58 -0.83 5.89
CA GLU A 573 13.21 -0.33 6.09
C GLU A 573 12.83 0.70 5.00
N PRO A 574 11.79 0.46 4.19
CA PRO A 574 11.33 1.42 3.20
C PRO A 574 10.60 2.58 3.87
N TYR A 575 10.69 3.77 3.28
CA TYR A 575 10.08 4.99 3.84
C TYR A 575 8.56 4.90 4.01
N ALA A 576 7.89 4.09 3.17
CA ALA A 576 6.46 3.80 3.25
C ALA A 576 6.03 3.08 4.55
N GLN A 577 6.96 2.37 5.19
CA GLN A 577 6.72 1.61 6.42
C GLN A 577 7.34 2.28 7.65
N LEU A 578 7.98 3.44 7.48
CA LEU A 578 8.36 4.26 8.62
C LEU A 578 7.10 4.83 9.28
N GLY A 579 7.01 4.62 10.58
CA GLY A 579 5.98 5.23 11.42
C GLY A 579 6.26 6.70 11.70
N SER A 580 6.08 7.13 12.94
CA SER A 580 6.57 8.46 13.33
C SER A 580 8.09 8.51 13.18
N VAL A 581 8.64 9.67 12.83
CA VAL A 581 10.10 9.92 12.80
C VAL A 581 10.45 11.24 13.49
N GLU A 582 9.54 11.71 14.33
CA GLU A 582 9.68 12.97 15.05
C GLU A 582 10.68 12.85 16.20
N PRO A 583 11.41 13.94 16.51
CA PRO A 583 12.28 13.95 17.66
C PRO A 583 11.44 13.87 18.95
N ALA A 584 11.82 12.96 19.85
CA ALA A 584 11.28 12.90 21.20
C ALA A 584 12.33 13.39 22.20
N GLN A 585 11.91 14.30 23.07
CA GLN A 585 12.73 14.79 24.19
C GLN A 585 12.52 13.90 25.39
N LEU A 586 13.63 13.43 25.96
CA LEU A 586 13.73 12.64 27.19
C LEU A 586 14.52 13.43 28.25
N CYS A 587 14.26 13.13 29.52
CA CYS A 587 15.03 13.63 30.66
C CYS A 587 15.15 15.16 30.72
N CYS A 588 14.03 15.89 30.73
CA CYS A 588 13.99 17.37 30.77
C CYS A 588 14.67 18.02 29.56
N GLY A 589 14.61 17.37 28.41
CA GLY A 589 15.24 17.86 27.17
C GLY A 589 16.75 17.65 27.10
N VAL A 590 17.37 16.98 28.08
CA VAL A 590 18.82 16.68 28.06
C VAL A 590 19.14 15.72 26.90
N CYS A 591 18.27 14.74 26.66
CA CYS A 591 18.45 13.75 25.60
C CYS A 591 17.34 13.88 24.57
N VAL A 592 17.69 13.93 23.29
CA VAL A 592 16.72 13.89 22.18
C VAL A 592 17.00 12.65 21.34
N ASN A 593 15.98 11.90 20.99
CA ASN A 593 16.11 10.76 20.08
C ASN A 593 15.04 10.84 18.97
N VAL A 594 15.16 9.99 17.96
CA VAL A 594 14.11 9.78 16.96
C VAL A 594 13.64 8.33 17.10
N HIS A 595 12.34 8.16 17.33
CA HIS A 595 11.71 6.84 17.38
C HIS A 595 11.04 6.56 16.06
N THR A 596 11.46 5.50 15.38
CA THR A 596 10.65 4.81 14.37
C THR A 596 9.89 3.65 15.04
N ASP A 597 8.99 3.00 14.32
CA ASP A 597 8.23 1.85 14.86
C ASP A 597 9.11 0.69 15.32
N GLN A 598 10.30 0.59 14.75
CA GLN A 598 11.17 -0.57 14.90
C GLN A 598 12.56 -0.19 15.44
N ASN A 599 12.94 1.10 15.37
CA ASN A 599 14.25 1.56 15.78
C ASN A 599 14.19 2.83 16.62
N MET A 600 15.16 2.95 17.53
CA MET A 600 15.44 4.19 18.25
C MET A 600 16.79 4.73 17.78
N VAL A 601 16.79 5.94 17.25
CA VAL A 601 17.97 6.65 16.78
C VAL A 601 18.39 7.65 17.85
N CYS A 602 19.51 7.36 18.53
CA CYS A 602 19.97 8.14 19.69
C CYS A 602 21.50 8.43 19.63
N PRO A 603 21.97 9.21 18.63
CA PRO A 603 23.39 9.57 18.48
C PRO A 603 23.96 10.16 19.77
N GLY A 604 25.04 9.57 20.30
CA GLY A 604 25.69 10.06 21.51
C GLY A 604 24.78 10.11 22.75
N CYS A 605 23.89 9.12 22.90
CA CYS A 605 22.84 9.10 23.94
C CYS A 605 21.85 10.26 23.88
N GLY A 606 21.66 10.82 22.68
CA GLY A 606 20.70 11.89 22.44
C GLY A 606 21.20 13.27 22.87
N CYS A 607 22.45 13.40 23.30
CA CYS A 607 23.07 14.69 23.62
C CYS A 607 23.45 15.47 22.35
N SER A 608 23.53 14.81 21.18
CA SER A 608 23.78 15.46 19.89
C SER A 608 22.48 15.96 19.25
N HIS A 609 21.86 16.97 19.85
CA HIS A 609 20.53 17.47 19.45
C HIS A 609 20.46 17.86 17.96
N ASP A 610 21.50 18.50 17.44
CA ASP A 610 21.53 18.93 16.04
C ASP A 610 21.57 17.75 15.07
N LYS A 611 22.35 16.71 15.38
CA LYS A 611 22.36 15.47 14.58
C LYS A 611 21.01 14.75 14.63
N VAL A 612 20.38 14.70 15.80
CA VAL A 612 19.06 14.08 15.96
C VAL A 612 18.02 14.83 15.14
N ARG A 613 18.03 16.17 15.18
CA ARG A 613 17.12 17.02 14.39
C ARG A 613 17.38 16.89 12.89
N GLU A 614 18.64 16.83 12.46
CA GLU A 614 19.01 16.61 11.07
C GLU A 614 18.47 15.27 10.57
N VAL A 615 18.71 14.18 11.32
CA VAL A 615 18.19 12.84 10.98
C VAL A 615 16.67 12.83 10.95
N ALA A 616 15.99 13.43 11.94
CA ALA A 616 14.52 13.52 11.97
C ALA A 616 13.98 14.24 10.73
N THR A 617 14.59 15.38 10.39
CA THR A 617 14.18 16.22 9.25
C THR A 617 14.36 15.47 7.94
N GLU A 618 15.49 14.80 7.78
CA GLU A 618 15.79 14.03 6.56
C GLU A 618 14.87 12.80 6.44
N LEU A 619 14.65 12.05 7.53
CA LEU A 619 13.71 10.92 7.54
C LEU A 619 12.27 11.37 7.23
N GLN A 620 11.81 12.49 7.80
CA GLN A 620 10.47 13.01 7.55
C GLN A 620 10.33 13.49 6.09
N ASN A 621 11.34 14.18 5.56
CA ASN A 621 11.36 14.59 4.15
C ASN A 621 11.26 13.37 3.21
N ARG A 622 12.03 12.31 3.47
CA ARG A 622 11.98 11.06 2.69
C ARG A 622 10.67 10.32 2.86
N LYS A 623 10.10 10.27 4.07
CA LYS A 623 8.77 9.69 4.33
C LYS A 623 7.68 10.40 3.56
N VAL A 624 7.72 11.73 3.44
CA VAL A 624 6.74 12.50 2.67
C VAL A 624 6.93 12.31 1.16
N LYS A 625 8.18 12.30 0.67
CA LYS A 625 8.51 12.20 -0.76
C LYS A 625 8.50 10.79 -1.35
N ARG A 626 8.76 9.75 -0.55
CA ARG A 626 8.90 8.35 -0.98
C ARG A 626 8.04 7.37 -0.18
N GLY A 627 7.28 7.84 0.81
CA GLY A 627 6.38 7.01 1.62
C GLY A 627 4.95 6.96 1.09
N ASN A 628 4.01 6.55 1.96
CA ASN A 628 2.59 6.40 1.59
C ASN A 628 1.93 7.72 1.16
N ILE A 629 2.40 8.86 1.66
CA ILE A 629 1.90 10.18 1.25
C ILE A 629 2.22 10.43 -0.22
N ALA A 630 3.45 10.13 -0.64
CA ALA A 630 3.85 10.25 -2.04
C ALA A 630 3.03 9.35 -2.95
N GLN A 631 2.78 8.10 -2.55
CA GLN A 631 1.94 7.17 -3.31
C GLN A 631 0.52 7.72 -3.51
N ILE A 632 -0.10 8.29 -2.48
CA ILE A 632 -1.45 8.89 -2.58
C ILE A 632 -1.42 10.06 -3.56
N ARG A 633 -0.45 10.98 -3.42
CA ARG A 633 -0.33 12.14 -4.31
C ARG A 633 -0.06 11.71 -5.76
N GLN A 634 0.77 10.69 -5.98
CA GLN A 634 1.05 10.11 -7.30
C GLN A 634 -0.22 9.47 -7.91
N GLN A 635 -1.01 8.74 -7.12
CA GLN A 635 -2.29 8.18 -7.58
C GLN A 635 -3.31 9.26 -7.94
N GLU A 636 -3.43 10.31 -7.13
CA GLU A 636 -4.34 11.44 -7.40
C GLU A 636 -3.94 12.17 -8.68
N ASN A 637 -2.64 12.40 -8.85
CA ASN A 637 -2.05 12.95 -10.06
C ASN A 637 -2.32 12.07 -11.29
N LEU A 638 -2.05 10.76 -11.21
CA LEU A 638 -2.31 9.83 -12.30
C LEU A 638 -3.81 9.79 -12.66
N MET A 639 -4.69 9.82 -11.67
CA MET A 639 -6.13 9.85 -11.88
C MET A 639 -6.56 11.14 -12.61
N VAL A 640 -5.99 12.29 -12.26
CA VAL A 640 -6.22 13.54 -12.99
C VAL A 640 -5.81 13.40 -14.46
N GLU A 641 -4.62 12.87 -14.74
CA GLU A 641 -4.14 12.66 -16.11
C GLU A 641 -5.02 11.68 -16.91
N ILE A 642 -5.50 10.60 -16.28
CA ILE A 642 -6.46 9.67 -16.92
C ILE A 642 -7.76 10.38 -17.27
N ILE A 643 -8.26 11.24 -16.39
CA ILE A 643 -9.49 12.00 -16.64
C ILE A 643 -9.29 12.99 -17.78
N LYS A 644 -8.16 13.71 -17.81
CA LYS A 644 -7.81 14.60 -18.93
C LYS A 644 -7.77 13.82 -20.23
N LEU A 645 -7.03 12.71 -20.28
CA LEU A 645 -6.94 11.86 -21.46
C LEU A 645 -8.32 11.35 -21.91
N GLY A 646 -9.19 10.96 -20.97
CA GLY A 646 -10.59 10.59 -21.24
C GLY A 646 -11.39 11.70 -21.92
N ILE A 647 -11.27 12.93 -21.44
CA ILE A 647 -11.95 14.10 -22.03
C ILE A 647 -11.38 14.41 -23.41
N LYS A 648 -10.05 14.38 -23.56
CA LYS A 648 -9.38 14.61 -24.85
C LYS A 648 -9.81 13.57 -25.89
N ALA A 649 -9.94 12.30 -25.51
CA ALA A 649 -10.47 11.24 -26.36
C ALA A 649 -11.95 11.46 -26.72
N ASP A 650 -12.79 11.85 -25.74
CA ASP A 650 -14.20 12.19 -25.99
C ASP A 650 -14.34 13.37 -26.97
N MET A 651 -13.49 14.40 -26.86
CA MET A 651 -13.46 15.54 -27.78
C MET A 651 -13.11 15.12 -29.21
N LEU A 652 -12.07 14.29 -29.39
CA LEU A 652 -11.69 13.76 -30.70
C LEU A 652 -12.82 12.92 -31.31
N MET A 653 -13.43 12.03 -30.51
CA MET A 653 -14.54 11.21 -30.98
C MET A 653 -15.73 12.06 -31.41
N HIS A 654 -16.05 13.11 -30.65
CA HIS A 654 -17.14 14.03 -30.96
C HIS A 654 -16.87 14.84 -32.23
N SER A 655 -15.66 15.39 -32.41
CA SER A 655 -15.30 16.17 -33.60
C SER A 655 -15.32 15.33 -34.88
N GLU A 656 -14.93 14.06 -34.77
CA GLU A 656 -14.91 13.10 -35.87
C GLU A 656 -16.28 12.44 -36.13
N GLY A 657 -17.31 12.78 -35.34
CA GLY A 657 -18.65 12.17 -35.45
C GLY A 657 -18.68 10.68 -35.06
N VAL A 658 -17.67 10.19 -34.34
CA VAL A 658 -17.59 8.81 -33.89
C VAL A 658 -18.46 8.66 -32.62
N GLN A 659 -19.65 8.11 -32.80
CA GLN A 659 -20.61 7.92 -31.72
C GLN A 659 -20.07 6.99 -30.60
N TYR A 660 -20.02 7.51 -29.37
CA TYR A 660 -19.71 6.77 -28.14
C TYR A 660 -20.81 7.02 -27.08
N PRO A 661 -21.26 6.02 -26.29
CA PRO A 661 -20.83 4.62 -26.33
C PRO A 661 -21.20 3.94 -27.66
N PRO A 662 -20.36 3.03 -28.19
CA PRO A 662 -20.66 2.32 -29.42
C PRO A 662 -21.95 1.53 -29.26
N THR A 663 -22.76 1.47 -30.33
CA THR A 663 -23.90 0.56 -30.35
C THR A 663 -23.41 -0.90 -30.27
N GLN A 664 -24.23 -1.81 -29.73
CA GLN A 664 -23.87 -3.22 -29.61
C GLN A 664 -23.45 -3.83 -30.96
N ALA A 665 -24.09 -3.40 -32.06
CA ALA A 665 -23.70 -3.76 -33.43
C ALA A 665 -22.29 -3.27 -33.82
N LYS A 666 -21.92 -2.02 -33.47
CA LYS A 666 -20.56 -1.49 -33.69
C LYS A 666 -19.51 -2.18 -32.81
N MET A 667 -19.87 -2.59 -31.59
CA MET A 667 -18.97 -3.40 -30.75
C MET A 667 -18.73 -4.79 -31.33
N MET A 668 -19.76 -5.44 -31.87
CA MET A 668 -19.63 -6.72 -32.56
C MET A 668 -18.85 -6.58 -33.87
N GLU A 669 -19.10 -5.54 -34.67
CA GLU A 669 -18.35 -5.30 -35.90
C GLU A 669 -16.87 -4.97 -35.64
N ALA A 670 -16.56 -4.22 -34.57
CA ALA A 670 -15.19 -4.04 -34.12
C ALA A 670 -14.59 -5.39 -33.71
N GLY A 671 -15.26 -6.17 -32.85
CA GLY A 671 -14.79 -7.49 -32.41
C GLY A 671 -14.56 -8.48 -33.56
N ASP A 672 -15.47 -8.53 -34.54
CA ASP A 672 -15.43 -9.42 -35.69
C ASP A 672 -14.39 -8.98 -36.74
N ALA A 673 -14.18 -7.66 -36.93
CA ALA A 673 -13.11 -7.14 -37.78
C ALA A 673 -11.69 -7.42 -37.22
N PHE A 674 -11.58 -7.75 -35.94
CA PHE A 674 -10.32 -8.05 -35.26
C PHE A 674 -10.14 -9.54 -34.92
N GLN A 675 -11.04 -10.43 -35.35
CA GLN A 675 -10.79 -11.88 -35.30
C GLN A 675 -9.75 -12.25 -36.36
N VAL A 676 -8.49 -12.37 -35.94
CA VAL A 676 -7.50 -13.14 -36.70
C VAL A 676 -8.02 -14.57 -36.79
N VAL A 677 -8.35 -15.01 -38.01
CA VAL A 677 -8.61 -16.42 -38.31
C VAL A 677 -7.33 -17.18 -38.00
N GLY A 678 -7.24 -17.73 -36.79
CA GLY A 678 -6.18 -18.66 -36.44
C GLY A 678 -6.24 -19.88 -37.39
N PRO A 679 -5.11 -20.56 -37.67
CA PRO A 679 -5.05 -21.69 -38.61
C PRO A 679 -5.84 -22.94 -38.18
N ARG A 680 -6.73 -22.85 -37.19
CA ARG A 680 -7.67 -23.90 -36.79
C ARG A 680 -9.02 -23.29 -36.44
N GLY A 681 -9.89 -23.13 -37.45
CA GLY A 681 -11.18 -22.47 -37.34
C GLY A 681 -12.16 -23.09 -36.33
N ARG A 682 -12.17 -22.56 -35.10
CA ARG A 682 -13.34 -22.63 -34.21
C ARG A 682 -13.53 -21.29 -33.48
N PRO A 683 -14.67 -20.61 -33.65
CA PRO A 683 -14.98 -19.39 -32.91
C PRO A 683 -15.35 -19.70 -31.45
N HIS A 684 -14.75 -18.99 -30.51
CA HIS A 684 -15.23 -18.91 -29.12
C HIS A 684 -16.26 -17.77 -29.03
N VAL A 685 -17.52 -18.11 -28.76
CA VAL A 685 -18.59 -17.13 -28.51
C VAL A 685 -18.53 -16.71 -27.05
N ILE A 686 -18.11 -15.48 -26.78
CA ILE A 686 -18.23 -14.84 -25.46
C ILE A 686 -19.65 -14.29 -25.36
N ARG A 687 -20.48 -14.86 -24.47
CA ARG A 687 -21.77 -14.28 -24.10
C ARG A 687 -21.53 -13.20 -23.05
N CYS A 688 -21.76 -11.94 -23.39
CA CYS A 688 -21.97 -10.88 -22.41
C CYS A 688 -23.33 -11.11 -21.72
N CYS A 689 -23.33 -11.38 -20.42
CA CYS A 689 -24.56 -11.42 -19.63
C CYS A 689 -24.93 -10.00 -19.18
N SER A 690 -26.19 -9.66 -19.38
CA SER A 690 -26.92 -8.49 -18.89
C SER A 690 -27.12 -8.51 -17.38
#